data_AF-A0A7X3A7T5-F1
#
_entry.id   AF-A0A7X3A7T5-F1
#
_cell.length_a   1.000
_cell.length_b   1.000
_cell.length_c   1.000
_cell.angle_alpha   90.00
_cell.angle_beta   90.00
_cell.angle_gamma   90.00
#
_symmetry.space_group_name_H-M   'P 1'
#
loop_
_entity.id
_entity.type
_entity.pdbx_description
1 polymer ?
#
loop_
_entity_poly.entity_id
_entity_poly.type
_entity_poly.pdbx_seq_one_letter_code
_entity_poly.pdbx_strand_id
1 'polypeptide(L)'
;MACGNLGIANDFNIFVFGDHTQSNVDSEGRVAVGGNATYTDYGVGSSLTPISTDTADLIVQGNVNINRGINFAGNTVVYPTSQVIAYTMTNNNGVPGQPLVGTPIDFIAAEQALASLSLNLAAITTNGTIANNFGQIVLTGTDPELNVFMFNGNNVDGNGLRLDTANGINIIAPAGSTIIINISGDPVGFGSYTIFRNGITSTRADAAFLLWNFYQATTAFNQNLSITGSVLAPYADWEARGFGNINGTIVANSLTNVGGTLEAHHVPFTGCLPTTPTPMSSTSTTTTTTSTTTTTTTSTTSTTTATTTTESTTTTPVPTTTTTTTPVPTTTTTTTTPAVVTGPNIIASKTANITTAQVGDTITYIITVTNIGDQPGEAVLTELFPDGIMFIASSLFINGGRFSGVDITEQVTLGTLSPGQVVTLQFQVFVAAIPPNGLITNRGFVITVPPGTLVPTCNPGEPTIVGMQGVPPIVGETLPVLPVFKPGVTPTPGQIVDLSPITTASGKVVLPRSVTVPGITLPPFLGLTIPLLTGTVQPITQSNPVAVSPPPVINFPSLRVTKAFLDISLFVGQRITYSIFVVNEGNAVSAATTLFDTLSATGLFIPGTVRVNGVIRLGADPGKGVSLGPIPPGEAVVVRFDVLVAGAGTLTNTARVTSQFVQPNNTVSTQSFQSATISNSVSAIRAASFANFLKAASVQTVKAGDSYQYNVTLTNLSTDIVAGNVIFYDRLANQLEFVSGSLVIDGAPQLDPQVGVFLGTIGPGATRTLSFRVWVATDAENDTINNQAVVFFEFRFGPSCFRAGLLTNISRVVVTEEEEE
;
A
#
# COMPACT_ATOMS: atom_id res chain seq x y z
N MET A 1 -5.32 12.88 35.46
CA MET A 1 -4.86 12.52 34.10
C MET A 1 -4.92 13.80 33.26
N ALA A 2 -3.90 14.14 32.46
CA ALA A 2 -4.05 15.26 31.53
C ALA A 2 -5.07 14.84 30.45
N CYS A 3 -6.09 15.66 30.26
CA CYS A 3 -7.26 15.29 29.48
C CYS A 3 -7.03 15.63 28.00
N GLY A 4 -7.06 14.61 27.13
CA GLY A 4 -6.81 14.74 25.69
C GLY A 4 -8.09 14.85 24.89
N ASN A 5 -7.98 15.34 23.67
CA ASN A 5 -9.07 15.51 22.72
C ASN A 5 -8.59 15.18 21.30
N LEU A 6 -9.39 15.48 20.27
CA LEU A 6 -9.03 15.25 18.86
C LEU A 6 -8.03 16.28 18.29
N GLY A 7 -7.20 16.90 19.13
CA GLY A 7 -6.25 17.93 18.72
C GLY A 7 -6.95 19.07 17.97
N ILE A 8 -6.36 19.50 16.85
CA ILE A 8 -6.93 20.55 16.01
C ILE A 8 -8.30 20.19 15.43
N ALA A 9 -8.58 18.89 15.20
CA ALA A 9 -9.87 18.46 14.66
C ALA A 9 -11.02 18.60 15.67
N ASN A 10 -10.72 18.75 16.97
CA ASN A 10 -11.75 18.88 18.00
C ASN A 10 -12.61 20.15 17.85
N ASP A 11 -12.10 21.15 17.14
CA ASP A 11 -12.80 22.42 16.87
C ASP A 11 -13.68 22.36 15.61
N PHE A 12 -13.75 21.21 14.95
CA PHE A 12 -14.44 21.02 13.68
C PHE A 12 -15.52 19.94 13.79
N ASN A 13 -16.59 20.09 13.01
CA ASN A 13 -17.56 19.02 12.79
C ASN A 13 -17.06 18.03 11.74
N ILE A 14 -16.44 18.55 10.68
CA ILE A 14 -15.86 17.76 9.61
C ILE A 14 -14.38 18.14 9.48
N PHE A 15 -13.49 17.17 9.56
CA PHE A 15 -12.07 17.34 9.33
C PHE A 15 -11.56 16.22 8.42
N VAL A 16 -11.33 16.52 7.14
CA VAL A 16 -10.86 15.52 6.17
C VAL A 16 -9.53 15.92 5.54
N PHE A 17 -8.66 14.94 5.28
CA PHE A 17 -7.32 15.17 4.70
C PHE A 17 -7.33 15.26 3.17
N GLY A 18 -8.27 14.57 2.54
CA GLY A 18 -8.55 14.51 1.11
C GLY A 18 -9.88 15.18 0.78
N ASP A 19 -10.62 14.62 -0.17
CA ASP A 19 -11.76 15.28 -0.79
C ASP A 19 -13.02 15.25 0.09
N HIS A 20 -13.83 16.31 -0.01
CA HIS A 20 -15.14 16.42 0.61
C HIS A 20 -16.21 16.75 -0.42
N THR A 21 -17.17 15.84 -0.59
CA THR A 21 -18.33 16.03 -1.48
C THR A 21 -19.63 15.83 -0.70
N GLN A 22 -20.43 16.89 -0.60
CA GLN A 22 -21.75 16.88 0.04
C GLN A 22 -22.74 17.77 -0.71
N SER A 23 -24.03 17.50 -0.54
CA SER A 23 -25.08 18.30 -1.18
C SER A 23 -26.40 18.28 -0.42
N ASN A 24 -27.12 19.40 -0.38
CA ASN A 24 -28.45 19.52 0.25
C ASN A 24 -28.50 19.15 1.74
N VAL A 25 -27.40 19.34 2.45
CA VAL A 25 -27.24 19.13 3.90
C VAL A 25 -26.33 20.22 4.46
N ASP A 26 -26.16 20.29 5.77
CA ASP A 26 -25.23 21.21 6.41
C ASP A 26 -24.34 20.54 7.45
N SER A 27 -23.28 21.28 7.81
CA SER A 27 -22.53 21.11 9.03
C SER A 27 -22.88 22.27 9.94
N GLU A 28 -23.47 21.98 11.11
CA GLU A 28 -23.77 22.95 12.15
C GLU A 28 -22.50 23.63 12.69
N GLY A 29 -21.33 22.98 12.57
CA GLY A 29 -20.02 23.48 12.97
C GLY A 29 -19.05 23.76 11.82
N ARG A 30 -17.78 23.97 12.18
CA ARG A 30 -16.67 24.27 11.24
C ARG A 30 -16.29 23.04 10.40
N VAL A 31 -15.78 23.30 9.20
CA VAL A 31 -15.37 22.30 8.21
C VAL A 31 -13.95 22.57 7.72
N ALA A 32 -13.10 21.54 7.72
CA ALA A 32 -11.74 21.57 7.17
C ALA A 32 -11.55 20.46 6.12
N VAL A 33 -11.01 20.82 4.96
CA VAL A 33 -10.81 19.93 3.81
C VAL A 33 -9.39 20.09 3.27
N GLY A 34 -8.57 19.04 3.38
CA GLY A 34 -7.21 19.04 2.85
C GLY A 34 -7.14 18.83 1.32
N GLY A 35 -8.13 18.14 0.75
CA GLY A 35 -8.31 17.96 -0.70
C GLY A 35 -9.35 18.92 -1.29
N ASN A 36 -10.07 18.44 -2.31
CA ASN A 36 -11.05 19.22 -3.04
C ASN A 36 -12.39 19.32 -2.28
N ALA A 37 -12.98 20.50 -2.24
CA ALA A 37 -14.34 20.72 -1.75
C ALA A 37 -15.32 20.87 -2.91
N THR A 38 -16.25 19.92 -3.04
CA THR A 38 -17.31 19.93 -4.06
C THR A 38 -18.67 19.95 -3.39
N TYR A 39 -19.34 21.11 -3.40
CA TYR A 39 -20.60 21.29 -2.70
C TYR A 39 -21.72 21.78 -3.62
N THR A 40 -22.95 21.36 -3.31
CA THR A 40 -24.17 21.95 -3.87
C THR A 40 -25.20 22.15 -2.78
N ASP A 41 -25.65 23.38 -2.54
CA ASP A 41 -26.62 23.67 -1.47
C ASP A 41 -26.16 23.17 -0.09
N TYR A 42 -24.88 23.42 0.25
CA TYR A 42 -24.28 22.99 1.51
C TYR A 42 -24.18 24.14 2.53
N GLY A 43 -24.56 23.88 3.78
CA GLY A 43 -24.43 24.84 4.88
C GLY A 43 -23.18 24.58 5.74
N VAL A 44 -22.53 25.64 6.23
CA VAL A 44 -21.41 25.56 7.19
C VAL A 44 -21.63 26.52 8.34
N GLY A 45 -21.52 26.02 9.56
CA GLY A 45 -21.53 26.83 10.78
C GLY A 45 -22.91 27.32 11.21
N SER A 46 -24.00 26.61 10.85
CA SER A 46 -25.38 27.05 11.14
C SER A 46 -25.70 27.18 12.65
N SER A 47 -24.90 26.56 13.53
CA SER A 47 -25.01 26.66 14.99
C SER A 47 -23.85 27.40 15.66
N LEU A 48 -22.90 27.95 14.90
CA LEU A 48 -21.79 28.71 15.45
C LEU A 48 -22.25 30.12 15.84
N THR A 49 -22.13 30.44 17.12
CA THR A 49 -22.46 31.77 17.65
C THR A 49 -21.38 32.21 18.67
N PRO A 50 -21.04 33.51 18.71
CA PRO A 50 -21.50 34.60 17.84
C PRO A 50 -20.90 34.51 16.42
N ILE A 51 -21.51 35.22 15.46
CA ILE A 51 -20.93 35.42 14.11
C ILE A 51 -19.59 36.14 14.26
N SER A 52 -18.58 35.67 13.53
CA SER A 52 -17.18 36.06 13.63
C SER A 52 -16.65 36.59 12.29
N THR A 53 -15.91 37.70 12.35
CA THR A 53 -15.22 38.27 11.19
C THR A 53 -13.83 37.69 10.97
N ASP A 54 -13.31 36.92 11.94
CA ASP A 54 -11.90 36.54 11.98
C ASP A 54 -11.71 35.02 11.82
N THR A 55 -12.68 34.21 12.26
CA THR A 55 -12.55 32.74 12.26
C THR A 55 -12.80 32.17 10.87
N ALA A 56 -11.97 31.19 10.47
CA ALA A 56 -12.18 30.41 9.27
C ALA A 56 -13.07 29.20 9.57
N ASP A 57 -14.33 29.26 9.16
CA ASP A 57 -15.31 28.21 9.45
C ASP A 57 -15.39 27.18 8.33
N LEU A 58 -15.00 27.55 7.11
CA LEU A 58 -14.71 26.63 6.02
C LEU A 58 -13.25 26.83 5.58
N ILE A 59 -12.44 25.79 5.65
CA ILE A 59 -11.04 25.79 5.24
C ILE A 59 -10.83 24.74 4.15
N VAL A 60 -10.28 25.12 3.00
CA VAL A 60 -10.03 24.19 1.88
C VAL A 60 -8.61 24.37 1.34
N GLN A 61 -7.81 23.30 1.34
CA GLN A 61 -6.46 23.32 0.75
C GLN A 61 -6.45 22.92 -0.74
N GLY A 62 -7.31 22.00 -1.17
CA GLY A 62 -7.45 21.63 -2.59
C GLY A 62 -8.37 22.57 -3.37
N ASN A 63 -8.95 22.07 -4.47
CA ASN A 63 -9.77 22.87 -5.37
C ASN A 63 -11.17 23.11 -4.81
N VAL A 64 -11.75 24.25 -5.18
CA VAL A 64 -13.07 24.68 -4.70
C VAL A 64 -14.07 24.69 -5.86
N ASN A 65 -15.11 23.87 -5.75
CA ASN A 65 -16.26 23.84 -6.65
C ASN A 65 -17.55 23.86 -5.81
N ILE A 66 -17.93 25.05 -5.36
CA ILE A 66 -19.05 25.26 -4.45
C ILE A 66 -20.17 26.03 -5.17
N ASN A 67 -21.26 25.32 -5.43
CA ASN A 67 -22.43 25.84 -6.13
C ASN A 67 -23.60 26.01 -5.16
N ARG A 68 -23.87 27.24 -4.73
CA ARG A 68 -24.89 27.61 -3.74
C ARG A 68 -24.61 27.02 -2.35
N GLY A 69 -25.20 27.63 -1.32
CA GLY A 69 -24.93 27.30 0.08
C GLY A 69 -24.67 28.55 0.93
N ILE A 70 -24.49 28.35 2.23
CA ILE A 70 -24.31 29.43 3.20
C ILE A 70 -23.21 29.04 4.19
N ASN A 71 -22.20 29.91 4.35
CA ASN A 71 -21.34 29.94 5.53
C ASN A 71 -21.94 30.96 6.51
N PHE A 72 -22.53 30.46 7.59
CA PHE A 72 -23.42 31.24 8.45
C PHE A 72 -22.68 32.18 9.41
N ALA A 73 -21.46 31.81 9.83
CA ALA A 73 -20.86 32.38 11.03
C ALA A 73 -19.42 32.87 10.87
N GLY A 74 -18.74 32.56 9.77
CA GLY A 74 -17.32 32.89 9.64
C GLY A 74 -16.84 33.02 8.20
N ASN A 75 -15.51 33.03 8.07
CA ASN A 75 -14.84 33.14 6.80
C ASN A 75 -14.74 31.78 6.11
N THR A 76 -14.74 31.80 4.79
CA THR A 76 -14.21 30.72 3.95
C THR A 76 -12.79 31.07 3.57
N VAL A 77 -11.84 30.17 3.86
CA VAL A 77 -10.42 30.34 3.59
C VAL A 77 -9.93 29.22 2.66
N VAL A 78 -9.19 29.60 1.63
CA VAL A 78 -8.56 28.71 0.67
C VAL A 78 -7.04 28.89 0.68
N TYR A 79 -6.29 27.86 0.30
CA TYR A 79 -4.83 27.94 0.29
C TYR A 79 -4.34 28.68 -0.95
N PRO A 80 -3.13 29.24 -0.91
CA PRO A 80 -2.53 29.87 -2.10
C PRO A 80 -2.45 28.94 -3.32
N THR A 81 -2.37 27.62 -3.08
CA THR A 81 -2.33 26.58 -4.12
C THR A 81 -3.70 26.12 -4.60
N SER A 82 -4.81 26.60 -4.00
CA SER A 82 -6.16 26.16 -4.34
C SER A 82 -6.65 26.80 -5.63
N GLN A 83 -7.23 26.00 -6.54
CA GLN A 83 -7.97 26.54 -7.68
C GLN A 83 -9.45 26.72 -7.34
N VAL A 84 -9.96 27.94 -7.46
CA VAL A 84 -11.41 28.22 -7.33
C VAL A 84 -12.08 28.04 -8.69
N ILE A 85 -12.70 26.87 -8.89
CA ILE A 85 -13.44 26.53 -10.12
C ILE A 85 -14.80 27.22 -10.11
N ALA A 86 -15.51 27.15 -9.00
CA ALA A 86 -16.77 27.86 -8.78
C ALA A 86 -16.94 28.17 -7.29
N TYR A 87 -17.45 29.37 -6.99
CA TYR A 87 -17.77 29.76 -5.63
C TYR A 87 -18.96 30.71 -5.61
N THR A 88 -20.12 30.19 -5.21
CA THR A 88 -21.38 30.95 -5.10
C THR A 88 -22.03 30.82 -3.71
N MET A 89 -21.25 30.36 -2.73
CA MET A 89 -21.66 30.31 -1.33
C MET A 89 -21.74 31.72 -0.74
N THR A 90 -22.81 32.01 0.00
CA THR A 90 -22.97 33.28 0.71
C THR A 90 -22.27 33.21 2.07
N ASN A 91 -21.47 34.21 2.43
CA ASN A 91 -20.81 34.30 3.74
C ASN A 91 -21.48 35.42 4.55
N ASN A 92 -22.15 35.05 5.65
CA ASN A 92 -23.05 35.96 6.39
C ASN A 92 -22.36 36.76 7.50
N ASN A 93 -21.03 36.85 7.48
CA ASN A 93 -20.25 37.56 8.50
C ASN A 93 -19.86 39.01 8.11
N GLY A 94 -20.28 39.48 6.93
CA GLY A 94 -20.03 40.85 6.48
C GLY A 94 -18.60 41.14 6.00
N VAL A 95 -17.73 40.12 5.92
CA VAL A 95 -16.36 40.27 5.41
C VAL A 95 -16.37 40.18 3.86
N PRO A 96 -15.94 41.23 3.14
CA PRO A 96 -15.94 41.24 1.68
C PRO A 96 -14.80 40.39 1.08
N GLY A 97 -14.94 40.00 -0.19
CA GLY A 97 -13.85 39.40 -0.97
C GLY A 97 -13.59 37.90 -0.70
N GLN A 98 -14.58 37.16 -0.20
CA GLN A 98 -14.43 35.73 0.08
C GLN A 98 -14.58 34.85 -1.17
N PRO A 99 -13.86 33.71 -1.25
CA PRO A 99 -13.04 33.10 -0.20
C PRO A 99 -11.70 33.86 0.00
N LEU A 100 -11.26 33.97 1.25
CA LEU A 100 -9.99 34.59 1.61
C LEU A 100 -8.84 33.59 1.37
N VAL A 101 -7.62 34.10 1.14
CA VAL A 101 -6.43 33.24 0.95
C VAL A 101 -5.63 33.14 2.24
N GLY A 102 -5.26 31.93 2.67
CA GLY A 102 -4.44 31.70 3.85
C GLY A 102 -4.13 30.22 4.11
N THR A 103 -3.22 29.95 5.06
CA THR A 103 -2.78 28.58 5.43
C THR A 103 -3.04 28.27 6.91
N PRO A 104 -4.29 28.27 7.38
CA PRO A 104 -4.62 28.19 8.81
C PRO A 104 -4.35 26.82 9.46
N ILE A 105 -4.19 25.76 8.67
CA ILE A 105 -3.98 24.39 9.15
C ILE A 105 -2.74 23.76 8.48
N ASP A 106 -1.94 23.03 9.22
CA ASP A 106 -0.99 22.08 8.62
C ASP A 106 -1.68 20.72 8.53
N PHE A 107 -2.30 20.41 7.38
CA PHE A 107 -3.06 19.18 7.20
C PHE A 107 -2.17 17.94 7.30
N ILE A 108 -0.90 18.04 6.91
CA ILE A 108 0.07 16.95 7.01
C ILE A 108 0.39 16.66 8.49
N ALA A 109 0.68 17.70 9.28
CA ALA A 109 0.92 17.53 10.71
C ALA A 109 -0.33 17.04 11.46
N ALA A 110 -1.52 17.55 11.07
CA ALA A 110 -2.79 17.11 11.65
C ALA A 110 -3.08 15.63 11.35
N GLU A 111 -2.86 15.19 10.10
CA GLU A 111 -3.01 13.78 9.70
C GLU A 111 -2.12 12.88 10.54
N GLN A 112 -0.84 13.21 10.66
CA GLN A 112 0.11 12.44 11.46
C GLN A 112 -0.29 12.35 12.93
N ALA A 113 -0.74 13.46 13.53
CA ALA A 113 -1.16 13.51 14.92
C ALA A 113 -2.43 12.68 15.17
N LEU A 114 -3.43 12.80 14.30
CA LEU A 114 -4.71 12.09 14.41
C LEU A 114 -4.59 10.60 14.07
N ALA A 115 -3.75 10.24 13.10
CA ALA A 115 -3.33 8.86 12.82
C ALA A 115 -2.65 8.21 14.03
N SER A 116 -1.73 8.95 14.67
CA SER A 116 -1.05 8.48 15.87
C SER A 116 -2.01 8.33 17.05
N LEU A 117 -2.91 9.30 17.26
CA LEU A 117 -3.97 9.23 18.26
C LEU A 117 -4.84 7.99 18.04
N SER A 118 -5.33 7.78 16.81
CA SER A 118 -6.18 6.64 16.46
C SER A 118 -5.53 5.30 16.83
N LEU A 119 -4.26 5.10 16.47
CA LEU A 119 -3.54 3.88 16.82
C LEU A 119 -3.25 3.77 18.33
N ASN A 120 -2.95 4.89 19.02
CA ASN A 120 -2.74 4.89 20.46
C ASN A 120 -4.02 4.49 21.22
N LEU A 121 -5.18 4.99 20.79
CA LEU A 121 -6.47 4.62 21.37
C LEU A 121 -6.79 3.14 21.15
N ALA A 122 -6.42 2.60 19.97
CA ALA A 122 -6.56 1.17 19.66
C ALA A 122 -5.66 0.28 20.53
N ALA A 123 -4.53 0.79 21.02
CA ALA A 123 -3.63 0.05 21.90
C ALA A 123 -4.05 0.04 23.38
N ILE A 124 -5.10 0.79 23.75
CA ILE A 124 -5.59 0.81 25.14
C ILE A 124 -6.26 -0.53 25.46
N THR A 125 -5.87 -1.14 26.57
CA THR A 125 -6.50 -2.36 27.09
C THR A 125 -8.01 -2.14 27.24
N THR A 126 -8.79 -3.03 26.62
CA THR A 126 -10.24 -3.02 26.77
C THR A 126 -10.63 -3.34 28.21
N ASN A 127 -11.60 -2.60 28.75
CA ASN A 127 -12.20 -2.86 30.06
C ASN A 127 -13.74 -3.01 29.99
N GLY A 128 -14.31 -2.91 28.79
CA GLY A 128 -15.71 -3.23 28.50
C GLY A 128 -15.90 -4.62 27.90
N THR A 129 -17.14 -5.08 27.87
CA THR A 129 -17.56 -6.37 27.30
C THR A 129 -18.53 -6.18 26.13
N ILE A 130 -18.59 -7.17 25.24
CA ILE A 130 -19.39 -7.14 24.01
C ILE A 130 -20.27 -8.39 23.98
N ALA A 131 -21.55 -8.23 23.67
CA ALA A 131 -22.49 -9.34 23.52
C ALA A 131 -23.38 -9.16 22.30
N ASN A 132 -23.73 -10.27 21.66
CA ASN A 132 -24.78 -10.35 20.65
C ASN A 132 -26.11 -10.68 21.35
N ASN A 133 -27.05 -9.74 21.35
CA ASN A 133 -28.39 -9.94 21.89
C ASN A 133 -29.41 -9.95 20.73
N PHE A 134 -29.64 -11.13 20.14
CA PHE A 134 -30.54 -11.31 18.98
C PHE A 134 -30.23 -10.36 17.80
N GLY A 135 -28.95 -10.24 17.44
CA GLY A 135 -28.45 -9.39 16.36
C GLY A 135 -28.22 -7.92 16.76
N GLN A 136 -28.57 -7.52 17.98
CA GLN A 136 -28.17 -6.23 18.56
C GLN A 136 -26.78 -6.36 19.19
N ILE A 137 -25.89 -5.42 18.89
CA ILE A 137 -24.57 -5.32 19.53
C ILE A 137 -24.76 -4.62 20.89
N VAL A 138 -24.40 -5.28 21.97
CA VAL A 138 -24.48 -4.71 23.33
C VAL A 138 -23.06 -4.51 23.87
N LEU A 139 -22.68 -3.25 24.10
CA LEU A 139 -21.39 -2.86 24.70
C LEU A 139 -21.64 -2.52 26.17
N THR A 140 -21.02 -3.24 27.12
CA THR A 140 -21.19 -2.99 28.56
C THR A 140 -19.88 -2.62 29.23
N GLY A 141 -19.80 -1.39 29.73
CA GLY A 141 -18.71 -0.88 30.56
C GLY A 141 -19.23 -0.42 31.92
N THR A 142 -18.39 -0.52 32.94
CA THR A 142 -18.76 -0.19 34.34
C THR A 142 -17.85 0.87 34.96
N ASP A 143 -16.82 1.30 34.24
CA ASP A 143 -15.84 2.27 34.74
C ASP A 143 -16.47 3.68 34.74
N PRO A 144 -16.44 4.42 35.86
CA PRO A 144 -17.02 5.76 35.94
C PRO A 144 -16.25 6.81 35.12
N GLU A 145 -15.00 6.54 34.73
CA GLU A 145 -14.15 7.49 34.01
C GLU A 145 -13.97 7.10 32.54
N LEU A 146 -13.56 5.86 32.24
CA LEU A 146 -13.17 5.44 30.90
C LEU A 146 -13.59 4.01 30.58
N ASN A 147 -14.38 3.83 29.52
CA ASN A 147 -14.80 2.53 29.02
C ASN A 147 -14.26 2.32 27.60
N VAL A 148 -13.48 1.25 27.41
CA VAL A 148 -12.80 0.92 26.15
C VAL A 148 -13.27 -0.44 25.64
N PHE A 149 -13.72 -0.45 24.39
CA PHE A 149 -14.20 -1.62 23.66
C PHE A 149 -13.35 -1.84 22.41
N MET A 150 -13.20 -3.11 21.99
CA MET A 150 -12.55 -3.45 20.73
C MET A 150 -13.24 -4.64 20.06
N PHE A 151 -13.50 -4.54 18.76
CA PHE A 151 -13.99 -5.64 17.94
C PHE A 151 -13.67 -5.45 16.44
N ASN A 152 -13.80 -6.53 15.68
CA ASN A 152 -13.79 -6.48 14.22
C ASN A 152 -15.20 -6.17 13.73
N GLY A 153 -15.41 -5.06 13.02
CA GLY A 153 -16.73 -4.65 12.56
C GLY A 153 -17.33 -5.60 11.51
N ASN A 154 -16.53 -6.43 10.84
CA ASN A 154 -17.01 -7.48 9.93
C ASN A 154 -17.25 -8.83 10.64
N ASN A 155 -16.93 -8.93 11.93
CA ASN A 155 -17.18 -10.11 12.76
C ASN A 155 -17.15 -9.75 14.25
N VAL A 156 -18.19 -9.05 14.72
CA VAL A 156 -18.25 -8.42 16.05
C VAL A 156 -18.22 -9.45 17.18
N ASP A 157 -18.87 -10.60 16.98
CA ASP A 157 -19.06 -11.64 18.00
C ASP A 157 -18.29 -12.95 17.70
N GLY A 158 -17.43 -12.95 16.67
CA GLY A 158 -16.72 -14.14 16.20
C GLY A 158 -17.55 -15.11 15.36
N ASN A 159 -18.88 -14.91 15.26
CA ASN A 159 -19.83 -15.82 14.61
C ASN A 159 -20.55 -15.20 13.39
N GLY A 160 -20.02 -14.09 12.87
CA GLY A 160 -20.49 -13.46 11.64
C GLY A 160 -21.48 -12.31 11.82
N LEU A 161 -21.74 -11.86 13.07
CA LEU A 161 -22.45 -10.59 13.27
C LEU A 161 -21.59 -9.43 12.73
N ARG A 162 -22.13 -8.63 11.81
CA ARG A 162 -21.43 -7.47 11.26
C ARG A 162 -22.05 -6.17 11.75
N LEU A 163 -21.23 -5.14 11.87
CA LEU A 163 -21.63 -3.78 12.23
C LEU A 163 -22.66 -3.24 11.23
N ASP A 164 -22.49 -3.47 9.94
CA ASP A 164 -23.36 -2.96 8.87
C ASP A 164 -24.70 -3.70 8.73
N THR A 165 -24.84 -4.87 9.35
CA THR A 165 -26.06 -5.69 9.31
C THR A 165 -26.66 -5.95 10.69
N ALA A 166 -26.20 -5.26 11.72
CA ALA A 166 -26.73 -5.39 13.07
C ALA A 166 -28.18 -4.86 13.16
N ASN A 167 -28.93 -5.35 14.13
CA ASN A 167 -30.28 -4.86 14.44
C ASN A 167 -30.28 -3.54 15.24
N GLY A 168 -29.10 -3.11 15.69
CA GLY A 168 -28.89 -1.92 16.53
C GLY A 168 -27.67 -2.07 17.41
N ILE A 169 -27.32 -0.98 18.09
CA ILE A 169 -26.25 -0.96 19.08
C ILE A 169 -26.82 -0.41 20.39
N ASN A 170 -26.57 -1.07 21.52
CA ASN A 170 -26.87 -0.53 22.83
C ASN A 170 -25.57 -0.42 23.64
N ILE A 171 -25.21 0.80 24.01
CA ILE A 171 -24.00 1.10 24.76
C ILE A 171 -24.43 1.37 26.20
N ILE A 172 -24.01 0.52 27.11
CA ILE A 172 -24.31 0.55 28.53
C ILE A 172 -23.03 0.95 29.27
N ALA A 173 -23.02 2.15 29.86
CA ALA A 173 -21.86 2.70 30.55
C ALA A 173 -22.30 3.90 31.42
N PRO A 174 -21.60 4.18 32.54
CA PRO A 174 -21.92 5.32 33.42
C PRO A 174 -22.04 6.64 32.64
N ALA A 175 -23.02 7.47 33.01
CA ALA A 175 -23.21 8.78 32.39
C ALA A 175 -22.00 9.68 32.66
N GLY A 176 -21.53 10.41 31.64
CA GLY A 176 -20.34 11.25 31.72
C GLY A 176 -18.99 10.52 31.64
N SER A 177 -18.98 9.18 31.63
CA SER A 177 -17.76 8.42 31.34
C SER A 177 -17.36 8.57 29.87
N THR A 178 -16.05 8.59 29.60
CA THR A 178 -15.52 8.58 28.23
C THR A 178 -15.65 7.17 27.66
N ILE A 179 -16.14 7.07 26.43
CA ILE A 179 -16.36 5.79 25.76
C ILE A 179 -15.52 5.76 24.47
N ILE A 180 -14.59 4.82 24.40
CA ILE A 180 -13.75 4.58 23.21
C ILE A 180 -14.15 3.23 22.62
N ILE A 181 -14.52 3.22 21.35
CA ILE A 181 -14.89 2.00 20.62
C ILE A 181 -13.93 1.82 19.46
N ASN A 182 -12.96 0.93 19.63
CA ASN A 182 -11.95 0.62 18.62
C ASN A 182 -12.49 -0.44 17.65
N ILE A 183 -12.51 -0.11 16.35
CA ILE A 183 -13.09 -0.96 15.31
C ILE A 183 -12.00 -1.32 14.29
N SER A 184 -11.76 -2.63 14.14
CA SER A 184 -10.98 -3.21 13.04
C SER A 184 -11.88 -3.68 11.90
N GLY A 185 -11.27 -3.94 10.73
CA GLY A 185 -11.97 -4.42 9.53
C GLY A 185 -11.93 -3.40 8.39
N ASP A 186 -12.04 -3.91 7.16
CA ASP A 186 -11.99 -3.12 5.94
C ASP A 186 -12.63 -3.89 4.77
N PRO A 187 -13.56 -3.29 3.97
CA PRO A 187 -14.33 -2.11 4.34
C PRO A 187 -15.19 -2.38 5.59
N VAL A 188 -15.53 -1.35 6.35
CA VAL A 188 -16.35 -1.50 7.57
C VAL A 188 -17.20 -0.25 7.80
N GLY A 189 -18.45 -0.39 8.24
CA GLY A 189 -19.31 0.77 8.38
C GLY A 189 -20.60 0.50 9.12
N PHE A 190 -21.37 1.56 9.30
CA PHE A 190 -22.65 1.53 9.99
C PHE A 190 -23.79 1.13 9.05
N GLY A 191 -24.69 0.30 9.56
CA GLY A 191 -25.90 -0.15 8.87
C GLY A 191 -27.08 0.79 9.04
N SER A 192 -28.29 0.24 8.88
CA SER A 192 -29.55 0.98 9.07
C SER A 192 -30.25 0.60 10.37
N TYR A 193 -29.88 1.25 11.46
CA TYR A 193 -30.40 0.99 12.80
C TYR A 193 -30.21 2.18 13.75
N THR A 194 -30.75 2.04 14.97
CA THR A 194 -30.60 3.03 16.05
C THR A 194 -29.45 2.67 17.00
N ILE A 195 -28.73 3.69 17.47
CA ILE A 195 -27.75 3.59 18.56
C ILE A 195 -28.41 4.05 19.86
N PHE A 196 -28.43 3.17 20.86
CA PHE A 196 -29.00 3.40 22.18
C PHE A 196 -27.89 3.64 23.22
N ARG A 197 -28.20 4.48 24.20
CA ARG A 197 -27.41 4.67 25.43
C ARG A 197 -28.24 4.23 26.61
N ASN A 198 -27.71 3.27 27.39
CA ASN A 198 -28.37 2.74 28.58
C ASN A 198 -29.84 2.32 28.32
N GLY A 199 -30.11 1.73 27.15
CA GLY A 199 -31.44 1.22 26.78
C GLY A 199 -32.43 2.24 26.20
N ILE A 200 -32.06 3.51 26.06
CA ILE A 200 -32.88 4.56 25.44
C ILE A 200 -32.16 5.20 24.25
N THR A 201 -32.90 5.88 23.36
CA THR A 201 -32.29 6.59 22.22
C THR A 201 -31.29 7.61 22.73
N SER A 202 -30.07 7.60 22.17
CA SER A 202 -29.01 8.50 22.61
C SER A 202 -29.33 9.98 22.36
N THR A 203 -28.90 10.84 23.28
CA THR A 203 -29.00 12.31 23.14
C THR A 203 -27.71 12.93 22.60
N ARG A 204 -27.76 14.20 22.18
CA ARG A 204 -26.54 14.98 21.82
C ARG A 204 -25.56 15.08 23.00
N ALA A 205 -26.05 15.15 24.24
CA ALA A 205 -25.20 15.18 25.43
C ALA A 205 -24.46 13.86 25.66
N ASP A 206 -25.08 12.72 25.35
CA ASP A 206 -24.39 11.43 25.41
C ASP A 206 -23.29 11.31 24.35
N ALA A 207 -23.55 11.86 23.17
CA ALA A 207 -22.64 11.78 22.03
C ALA A 207 -21.30 12.50 22.28
N ALA A 208 -21.29 13.58 23.06
CA ALA A 208 -20.08 14.35 23.36
C ALA A 208 -18.96 13.55 24.06
N PHE A 209 -19.28 12.41 24.66
CA PHE A 209 -18.32 11.56 25.39
C PHE A 209 -17.93 10.27 24.65
N LEU A 210 -18.43 10.07 23.43
CA LEU A 210 -18.27 8.83 22.68
C LEU A 210 -17.39 9.04 21.45
N LEU A 211 -16.36 8.20 21.32
CA LEU A 211 -15.46 8.15 20.17
C LEU A 211 -15.44 6.77 19.51
N TRP A 212 -15.82 6.73 18.23
CA TRP A 212 -15.64 5.59 17.34
C TRP A 212 -14.29 5.70 16.66
N ASN A 213 -13.40 4.75 16.89
CA ASN A 213 -12.04 4.76 16.36
C ASN A 213 -11.84 3.65 15.33
N PHE A 214 -11.94 3.98 14.04
CA PHE A 214 -11.72 3.08 12.92
C PHE A 214 -10.24 3.10 12.52
N TYR A 215 -9.43 2.38 13.30
CA TYR A 215 -7.97 2.52 13.27
C TYR A 215 -7.28 1.79 12.12
N GLN A 216 -7.98 0.91 11.39
CA GLN A 216 -7.45 0.13 10.26
C GLN A 216 -8.16 0.37 8.92
N ALA A 217 -9.37 0.94 8.93
CA ALA A 217 -10.21 1.01 7.75
C ALA A 217 -9.60 1.92 6.68
N THR A 218 -9.52 1.44 5.44
CA THR A 218 -9.21 2.26 4.27
C THR A 218 -10.50 2.70 3.56
N THR A 219 -11.59 1.99 3.77
CA THR A 219 -12.95 2.41 3.40
C THR A 219 -13.88 2.26 4.60
N ALA A 220 -14.53 3.36 4.98
CA ALA A 220 -15.58 3.35 6.00
C ALA A 220 -16.87 3.97 5.45
N PHE A 221 -18.02 3.65 6.04
CA PHE A 221 -19.29 4.12 5.48
C PHE A 221 -20.41 4.23 6.50
N ASN A 222 -21.43 5.00 6.14
CA ASN A 222 -22.75 4.96 6.78
C ASN A 222 -23.83 4.60 5.76
N GLN A 223 -24.85 3.86 6.20
CA GLN A 223 -26.11 3.72 5.48
C GLN A 223 -27.12 4.73 6.05
N ASN A 224 -28.32 4.30 6.45
CA ASN A 224 -29.35 5.18 7.00
C ASN A 224 -29.41 5.12 8.53
N LEU A 225 -28.72 6.04 9.21
CA LEU A 225 -28.74 6.14 10.68
C LEU A 225 -28.36 7.53 11.20
N SER A 226 -28.61 7.75 12.49
CA SER A 226 -27.98 8.82 13.28
C SER A 226 -26.75 8.25 14.00
N ILE A 227 -25.54 8.69 13.62
CA ILE A 227 -24.29 8.31 14.29
C ILE A 227 -24.20 9.10 15.59
N THR A 228 -24.09 8.38 16.71
CA THR A 228 -23.94 8.98 18.04
C THR A 228 -22.47 9.01 18.42
N GLY A 229 -21.89 10.20 18.51
CA GLY A 229 -20.52 10.43 18.93
C GLY A 229 -19.59 10.78 17.78
N SER A 230 -18.36 11.11 18.14
CA SER A 230 -17.32 11.48 17.18
C SER A 230 -16.70 10.23 16.53
N VAL A 231 -16.18 10.40 15.32
CA VAL A 231 -15.52 9.38 14.51
C VAL A 231 -14.08 9.80 14.26
N LEU A 232 -13.14 8.88 14.52
CA LEU A 232 -11.74 8.99 14.16
C LEU A 232 -11.38 7.84 13.22
N ALA A 233 -11.27 8.15 11.93
CA ALA A 233 -11.02 7.20 10.85
C ALA A 233 -9.96 7.75 9.87
N PRO A 234 -8.75 8.09 10.34
CA PRO A 234 -7.83 8.96 9.61
C PRO A 234 -7.34 8.39 8.27
N TYR A 235 -7.46 7.08 8.05
CA TYR A 235 -7.06 6.41 6.81
C TYR A 235 -8.24 6.10 5.88
N ALA A 236 -9.47 6.33 6.32
CA ALA A 236 -10.65 5.83 5.64
C ALA A 236 -11.22 6.87 4.66
N ASP A 237 -11.46 6.44 3.42
CA ASP A 237 -12.38 7.12 2.53
C ASP A 237 -13.81 6.85 3.03
N TRP A 238 -14.46 7.88 3.58
CA TRP A 238 -15.81 7.76 4.11
C TRP A 238 -16.86 7.88 3.01
N GLU A 239 -17.69 6.86 2.86
CA GLU A 239 -18.77 6.81 1.88
C GLU A 239 -20.14 7.00 2.56
N ALA A 240 -20.84 8.08 2.21
CA ALA A 240 -22.24 8.25 2.57
C ALA A 240 -23.10 7.39 1.64
N ARG A 241 -23.29 6.11 2.00
CA ARG A 241 -24.07 5.11 1.24
C ARG A 241 -25.58 5.23 1.44
N GLY A 242 -26.01 5.97 2.46
CA GLY A 242 -27.40 6.27 2.76
C GLY A 242 -27.51 7.63 3.44
N PHE A 243 -28.74 8.00 3.82
CA PHE A 243 -29.03 9.30 4.42
C PHE A 243 -28.93 9.22 5.93
N GLY A 244 -28.17 10.12 6.54
CA GLY A 244 -28.02 10.14 7.97
C GLY A 244 -27.46 11.45 8.49
N ASN A 245 -27.22 11.47 9.79
CA ASN A 245 -26.55 12.56 10.45
C ASN A 245 -25.51 12.02 11.44
N ILE A 246 -24.53 12.83 11.80
CA ILE A 246 -23.61 12.56 12.91
C ILE A 246 -23.82 13.61 14.01
N ASN A 247 -23.91 13.16 15.26
CA ASN A 247 -23.85 14.02 16.44
C ASN A 247 -22.41 14.00 16.99
N GLY A 248 -21.48 14.67 16.31
CA GLY A 248 -20.06 14.56 16.61
C GLY A 248 -19.14 15.16 15.55
N THR A 249 -17.83 15.14 15.84
CA THR A 249 -16.76 15.39 14.87
C THR A 249 -16.50 14.14 14.04
N ILE A 250 -16.34 14.25 12.72
CA ILE A 250 -15.76 13.19 11.88
C ILE A 250 -14.37 13.60 11.39
N VAL A 251 -13.40 12.75 11.68
CA VAL A 251 -12.05 12.78 11.10
C VAL A 251 -11.91 11.62 10.13
N ALA A 252 -11.64 11.90 8.85
CA ALA A 252 -11.52 10.87 7.81
C ALA A 252 -10.46 11.23 6.76
N ASN A 253 -10.06 10.28 5.91
CA ASN A 253 -9.27 10.62 4.72
C ASN A 253 -10.13 11.45 3.76
N SER A 254 -11.28 10.95 3.34
CA SER A 254 -12.25 11.70 2.53
C SER A 254 -13.67 11.53 3.05
N LEU A 255 -14.61 12.36 2.58
CA LEU A 255 -16.04 12.16 2.80
C LEU A 255 -16.79 12.41 1.48
N THR A 256 -17.44 11.37 0.95
CA THR A 256 -18.04 11.42 -0.40
C THR A 256 -19.47 10.88 -0.42
N ASN A 257 -20.31 11.46 -1.28
CA ASN A 257 -21.66 10.99 -1.53
C ASN A 257 -21.64 9.72 -2.40
N VAL A 258 -22.14 8.60 -1.86
CA VAL A 258 -22.27 7.32 -2.58
C VAL A 258 -23.73 6.84 -2.51
N GLY A 259 -24.65 7.64 -3.04
CA GLY A 259 -26.09 7.35 -2.98
C GLY A 259 -26.80 7.90 -1.74
N GLY A 260 -26.08 8.61 -0.86
CA GLY A 260 -26.63 9.35 0.27
C GLY A 260 -25.82 10.60 0.62
N THR A 261 -26.16 11.23 1.74
CA THR A 261 -25.54 12.44 2.30
C THR A 261 -25.42 12.30 3.83
N LEU A 262 -24.54 13.08 4.44
CA LEU A 262 -24.31 13.06 5.89
C LEU A 262 -24.34 14.49 6.45
N GLU A 263 -25.40 14.81 7.21
CA GLU A 263 -25.50 16.06 7.98
C GLU A 263 -24.66 15.96 9.26
N ALA A 264 -24.02 17.06 9.68
CA ALA A 264 -23.17 17.07 10.87
C ALA A 264 -23.68 18.05 11.92
N HIS A 265 -24.15 17.53 13.05
CA HIS A 265 -24.61 18.34 14.18
C HIS A 265 -23.46 18.75 15.10
N HIS A 266 -23.50 19.98 15.63
CA HIS A 266 -22.43 20.58 16.40
C HIS A 266 -22.38 20.04 17.83
N VAL A 267 -21.71 18.90 17.97
CA VAL A 267 -21.44 18.22 19.23
C VAL A 267 -19.95 17.92 19.32
N PRO A 268 -19.10 18.89 19.69
CA PRO A 268 -17.67 18.65 19.88
C PRO A 268 -17.42 17.55 20.90
N PHE A 269 -16.36 16.78 20.71
CA PHE A 269 -15.95 15.78 21.68
C PHE A 269 -15.44 16.47 22.97
N THR A 270 -16.06 16.14 24.10
CA THR A 270 -15.71 16.65 25.44
C THR A 270 -15.29 15.54 26.40
N GLY A 271 -15.25 14.29 25.93
CA GLY A 271 -14.68 13.19 26.69
C GLY A 271 -13.19 13.40 26.98
N CYS A 272 -12.65 12.58 27.86
CA CYS A 272 -11.27 12.64 28.31
C CYS A 272 -10.45 11.54 27.67
N LEU A 273 -9.83 11.81 26.52
CA LEU A 273 -8.91 10.84 25.94
C LEU A 273 -7.66 10.74 26.81
N PRO A 274 -7.15 9.53 27.08
CA PRO A 274 -5.89 9.38 27.79
C PRO A 274 -4.77 9.99 26.93
N THR A 275 -4.10 11.02 27.45
CA THR A 275 -2.94 11.61 26.79
C THR A 275 -1.69 10.82 27.12
N THR A 276 -0.88 10.56 26.09
CA THR A 276 0.52 10.19 26.29
C THR A 276 1.25 11.44 26.80
N PRO A 277 2.03 11.37 27.91
CA PRO A 277 2.70 12.55 28.44
C PRO A 277 3.73 13.11 27.44
N THR A 278 3.58 14.39 27.09
CA THR A 278 4.53 15.14 26.27
C THR A 278 5.86 15.31 27.04
N PRO A 279 7.05 15.02 26.45
CA PRO A 279 8.31 15.29 27.13
C PRO A 279 8.53 16.81 27.24
N MET A 280 8.76 17.28 28.45
CA MET A 280 9.25 18.63 28.72
C MET A 280 10.65 18.77 28.09
N SER A 281 10.86 19.85 27.34
CA SER A 281 12.14 20.16 26.69
C SER A 281 13.27 20.21 27.73
N SER A 282 14.21 19.26 27.66
CA SER A 282 15.44 19.30 28.46
C SER A 282 16.63 19.56 27.55
N THR A 283 17.26 20.72 27.78
CA THR A 283 18.53 21.19 27.20
C THR A 283 19.59 20.08 27.22
N SER A 284 20.15 19.78 26.06
CA SER A 284 21.26 18.81 25.89
C SER A 284 22.57 19.38 26.44
N THR A 285 23.10 18.80 27.51
CA THR A 285 24.50 19.00 27.91
C THR A 285 25.35 17.87 27.34
N THR A 286 26.20 18.21 26.37
CA THR A 286 27.15 17.28 25.73
C THR A 286 28.21 16.82 26.72
N THR A 287 28.36 15.50 26.92
CA THR A 287 29.54 14.92 27.57
C THR A 287 30.20 13.93 26.63
N THR A 288 31.41 14.27 26.19
CA THR A 288 32.27 13.46 25.34
C THR A 288 32.89 12.31 26.15
N THR A 289 32.79 11.07 25.68
CA THR A 289 33.61 9.95 26.18
C THR A 289 34.37 9.30 25.03
N THR A 290 35.70 9.28 25.20
CA THR A 290 36.68 8.69 24.29
C THR A 290 36.73 7.17 24.50
N SER A 291 36.66 6.39 23.43
CA SER A 291 36.82 4.93 23.45
C SER A 291 38.20 4.53 22.91
N THR A 292 38.96 3.80 23.71
CA THR A 292 40.26 3.21 23.35
C THR A 292 40.08 1.83 22.71
N THR A 293 40.70 1.62 21.56
CA THR A 293 40.75 0.35 20.81
C THR A 293 41.75 -0.62 21.45
N THR A 294 41.43 -1.92 21.52
CA THR A 294 42.43 -2.97 21.73
C THR A 294 42.25 -4.07 20.67
N THR A 295 43.33 -4.35 19.95
CA THR A 295 43.46 -5.36 18.91
C THR A 295 43.99 -6.66 19.53
N THR A 296 43.54 -7.83 19.09
CA THR A 296 44.26 -9.09 19.35
C THR A 296 44.18 -10.01 18.14
N THR A 297 45.33 -10.55 17.78
CA THR A 297 45.65 -11.36 16.59
C THR A 297 45.79 -12.85 16.92
N THR A 298 45.27 -13.68 16.01
CA THR A 298 45.81 -14.95 15.44
C THR A 298 46.15 -16.15 16.33
N SER A 299 45.62 -17.35 16.02
CA SER A 299 46.44 -18.48 15.52
C SER A 299 45.59 -19.64 14.97
N THR A 300 46.12 -20.28 13.93
CA THR A 300 45.68 -21.49 13.23
C THR A 300 46.28 -22.74 13.86
N THR A 301 45.60 -23.89 13.78
CA THR A 301 46.27 -25.22 13.79
C THR A 301 45.47 -26.25 13.01
N SER A 302 46.18 -26.95 12.14
CA SER A 302 45.80 -28.08 11.29
C SER A 302 46.00 -29.43 11.99
N THR A 303 45.23 -30.46 11.63
CA THR A 303 45.71 -31.86 11.75
C THR A 303 44.98 -32.81 10.79
N THR A 304 45.69 -33.87 10.42
CA THR A 304 45.50 -34.73 9.24
C THR A 304 45.27 -36.19 9.64
N THR A 305 44.59 -36.94 8.75
CA THR A 305 44.78 -38.37 8.41
C THR A 305 44.23 -39.46 9.34
N ALA A 306 43.37 -40.35 8.82
CA ALA A 306 43.74 -41.73 8.43
C ALA A 306 42.56 -42.60 7.94
N THR A 307 42.80 -43.24 6.79
CA THR A 307 42.08 -44.29 6.06
C THR A 307 41.97 -45.61 6.84
N THR A 308 40.99 -46.48 6.57
CA THR A 308 41.18 -47.94 6.31
C THR A 308 39.91 -48.57 5.67
N THR A 309 40.18 -49.61 4.88
CA THR A 309 39.53 -50.35 3.81
C THR A 309 38.55 -51.49 4.19
N THR A 310 37.61 -51.76 3.27
CA THR A 310 36.99 -53.04 2.78
C THR A 310 36.89 -54.30 3.64
N GLU A 311 35.72 -54.98 3.60
CA GLU A 311 35.61 -56.36 3.10
C GLU A 311 34.18 -56.77 2.69
N SER A 312 34.10 -57.72 1.76
CA SER A 312 32.94 -58.32 1.09
C SER A 312 32.75 -59.77 1.58
N THR A 313 31.57 -60.37 1.34
CA THR A 313 31.25 -61.82 1.11
C THR A 313 29.84 -62.14 1.64
N THR A 314 29.04 -63.11 1.20
CA THR A 314 28.86 -63.95 -0.01
C THR A 314 27.49 -64.64 0.17
N THR A 315 26.87 -65.05 -0.93
CA THR A 315 25.58 -65.73 -1.11
C THR A 315 25.53 -67.19 -0.62
N THR A 316 24.34 -67.73 -0.30
CA THR A 316 23.94 -69.13 -0.58
C THR A 316 22.39 -69.32 -0.57
N PRO A 317 21.77 -70.25 -1.35
CA PRO A 317 20.32 -70.27 -1.61
C PRO A 317 19.55 -71.60 -1.27
N VAL A 318 18.20 -71.58 -1.40
CA VAL A 318 17.21 -72.71 -1.64
C VAL A 318 16.86 -73.63 -0.42
N PRO A 319 15.66 -74.28 -0.22
CA PRO A 319 14.60 -74.69 -1.17
C PRO A 319 13.11 -74.41 -0.88
N THR A 320 12.37 -74.70 -1.94
CA THR A 320 10.93 -74.82 -2.23
C THR A 320 10.15 -75.83 -1.38
N THR A 321 8.88 -75.53 -1.09
CA THR A 321 7.82 -76.55 -0.87
C THR A 321 6.53 -76.11 -1.55
N THR A 322 5.97 -77.03 -2.35
CA THR A 322 4.72 -76.92 -3.10
C THR A 322 3.58 -77.54 -2.30
N THR A 323 2.46 -76.83 -2.14
CA THR A 323 1.16 -77.42 -1.82
C THR A 323 0.06 -76.70 -2.60
N THR A 324 -0.80 -77.48 -3.23
CA THR A 324 -1.90 -77.06 -4.10
C THR A 324 -3.22 -77.45 -3.42
N THR A 325 -4.15 -76.50 -3.19
CA THR A 325 -5.61 -76.77 -3.09
C THR A 325 -6.43 -75.49 -3.40
N THR A 326 -7.13 -75.50 -4.55
CA THR A 326 -8.52 -75.04 -4.90
C THR A 326 -9.18 -73.75 -4.29
N PRO A 327 -10.15 -73.12 -5.00
CA PRO A 327 -10.08 -71.72 -5.42
C PRO A 327 -10.76 -70.69 -4.49
N VAL A 328 -10.21 -69.48 -4.50
CA VAL A 328 -10.74 -68.23 -3.92
C VAL A 328 -11.25 -67.36 -5.09
N PRO A 329 -12.36 -66.61 -4.97
CA PRO A 329 -13.02 -65.96 -6.10
C PRO A 329 -12.07 -64.99 -6.83
N THR A 330 -12.11 -65.06 -8.15
CA THR A 330 -11.37 -64.19 -9.06
C THR A 330 -11.84 -62.75 -8.91
N THR A 331 -11.09 -61.94 -8.17
CA THR A 331 -11.14 -60.49 -8.34
C THR A 331 -10.23 -60.16 -9.50
N THR A 332 -10.82 -59.88 -10.67
CA THR A 332 -10.09 -59.37 -11.83
C THR A 332 -9.49 -58.02 -11.44
N THR A 333 -8.20 -57.98 -11.10
CA THR A 333 -7.44 -56.74 -11.10
C THR A 333 -7.28 -56.31 -12.56
N THR A 334 -8.22 -55.49 -13.03
CA THR A 334 -7.95 -54.63 -14.18
C THR A 334 -6.79 -53.73 -13.77
N THR A 335 -5.58 -54.01 -14.27
CA THR A 335 -4.55 -53.00 -14.36
C THR A 335 -5.05 -51.96 -15.35
N THR A 336 -5.78 -50.96 -14.86
CA THR A 336 -6.05 -49.75 -15.62
C THR A 336 -4.69 -49.14 -15.93
N THR A 337 -4.30 -49.13 -17.20
CA THR A 337 -3.22 -48.28 -17.70
C THR A 337 -3.49 -46.88 -17.14
N PRO A 338 -2.52 -46.20 -16.49
CA PRO A 338 -2.75 -44.85 -15.99
C PRO A 338 -3.28 -44.00 -17.14
N ALA A 339 -4.40 -43.31 -16.92
CA ALA A 339 -5.02 -42.47 -17.92
C ALA A 339 -3.94 -41.53 -18.48
N VAL A 340 -3.66 -41.64 -19.78
CA VAL A 340 -2.80 -40.67 -20.47
C VAL A 340 -3.51 -39.33 -20.33
N VAL A 341 -2.87 -38.38 -19.65
CA VAL A 341 -3.42 -37.04 -19.52
C VAL A 341 -3.30 -36.37 -20.88
N THR A 342 -4.42 -36.31 -21.61
CA THR A 342 -4.50 -35.65 -22.91
C THR A 342 -4.69 -34.14 -22.72
N GLY A 343 -3.85 -33.33 -23.35
CA GLY A 343 -3.81 -31.87 -23.22
C GLY A 343 -2.69 -31.37 -22.28
N PRO A 344 -2.53 -30.05 -22.14
CA PRO A 344 -1.57 -29.48 -21.19
C PRO A 344 -2.03 -29.76 -19.75
N ASN A 345 -1.11 -30.19 -18.89
CA ASN A 345 -1.40 -30.40 -17.48
C ASN A 345 -0.20 -29.94 -16.65
N ILE A 346 -0.31 -28.77 -16.04
CA ILE A 346 0.79 -28.15 -15.31
C ILE A 346 0.54 -28.29 -13.82
N ILE A 347 1.48 -28.94 -13.15
CA ILE A 347 1.50 -29.10 -11.70
C ILE A 347 2.67 -28.33 -11.10
N ALA A 348 2.55 -28.00 -9.82
CA ALA A 348 3.59 -27.28 -9.11
C ALA A 348 3.78 -27.84 -7.70
N SER A 349 5.03 -27.96 -7.26
CA SER A 349 5.40 -28.35 -5.90
C SER A 349 6.33 -27.32 -5.27
N LYS A 350 6.16 -27.06 -3.98
CA LYS A 350 6.95 -26.08 -3.22
C LYS A 350 7.68 -26.72 -2.05
N THR A 351 8.97 -26.42 -1.92
CA THR A 351 9.83 -26.84 -0.82
C THR A 351 10.33 -25.61 -0.06
N ALA A 352 10.36 -25.67 1.27
CA ALA A 352 11.06 -24.70 2.12
C ALA A 352 12.47 -25.18 2.44
N ASN A 353 13.43 -24.27 2.56
CA ASN A 353 14.80 -24.60 2.98
C ASN A 353 14.91 -25.05 4.45
N ILE A 354 13.90 -24.75 5.28
CA ILE A 354 13.81 -25.12 6.69
C ILE A 354 12.44 -25.70 7.03
N THR A 355 12.34 -26.46 8.11
CA THR A 355 11.07 -27.03 8.62
C THR A 355 10.56 -26.35 9.89
N THR A 356 11.40 -25.55 10.54
CA THR A 356 11.07 -24.77 11.74
C THR A 356 11.62 -23.36 11.59
N ALA A 357 10.84 -22.35 11.98
CA ALA A 357 11.22 -20.94 11.96
C ALA A 357 10.83 -20.24 13.26
N GLN A 358 11.42 -19.08 13.52
CA GLN A 358 11.05 -18.13 14.56
C GLN A 358 10.63 -16.80 13.94
N VAL A 359 9.93 -15.97 14.72
CA VAL A 359 9.66 -14.58 14.32
C VAL A 359 10.99 -13.84 14.13
N GLY A 360 11.14 -13.18 12.98
CA GLY A 360 12.38 -12.56 12.54
C GLY A 360 13.16 -13.36 11.50
N ASP A 361 12.81 -14.63 11.26
CA ASP A 361 13.52 -15.48 10.29
C ASP A 361 13.17 -15.15 8.84
N THR A 362 14.10 -15.47 7.94
CA THR A 362 13.88 -15.47 6.50
C THR A 362 13.85 -16.91 5.98
N ILE A 363 12.81 -17.26 5.23
CA ILE A 363 12.64 -18.59 4.63
C ILE A 363 12.83 -18.47 3.13
N THR A 364 13.66 -19.35 2.56
CA THR A 364 13.81 -19.49 1.11
C THR A 364 12.92 -20.63 0.62
N TYR A 365 12.06 -20.34 -0.35
CA TYR A 365 11.20 -21.31 -1.01
C TYR A 365 11.69 -21.58 -2.42
N ILE A 366 11.55 -22.83 -2.85
CA ILE A 366 11.71 -23.26 -4.24
C ILE A 366 10.38 -23.84 -4.73
N ILE A 367 9.87 -23.35 -5.85
CA ILE A 367 8.73 -23.94 -6.55
C ILE A 367 9.24 -24.61 -7.83
N THR A 368 8.85 -25.86 -8.04
CA THR A 368 9.09 -26.58 -9.29
C THR A 368 7.76 -26.73 -10.01
N VAL A 369 7.66 -26.15 -11.21
CA VAL A 369 6.49 -26.20 -12.09
C VAL A 369 6.81 -27.12 -13.25
N THR A 370 5.95 -28.11 -13.51
CA THR A 370 6.18 -29.12 -14.55
C THR A 370 4.93 -29.31 -15.39
N ASN A 371 5.07 -29.31 -16.71
CA ASN A 371 4.01 -29.79 -17.60
C ASN A 371 4.10 -31.32 -17.71
N ILE A 372 3.18 -32.02 -17.05
CA ILE A 372 3.03 -33.48 -17.07
C ILE A 372 2.02 -33.97 -18.13
N GLY A 373 1.44 -33.05 -18.91
CA GLY A 373 0.57 -33.36 -20.04
C GLY A 373 1.34 -33.74 -21.30
N ASP A 374 0.61 -34.04 -22.38
CA ASP A 374 1.16 -34.43 -23.68
C ASP A 374 1.15 -33.28 -24.72
N GLN A 375 0.64 -32.10 -24.35
CA GLN A 375 0.62 -30.89 -25.19
C GLN A 375 1.25 -29.69 -24.48
N PRO A 376 1.80 -28.70 -25.23
CA PRO A 376 2.30 -27.46 -24.64
C PRO A 376 1.16 -26.63 -24.01
N GLY A 377 1.47 -25.95 -22.90
CA GLY A 377 0.52 -25.07 -22.21
C GLY A 377 1.22 -23.89 -21.56
N GLU A 378 0.55 -22.77 -21.45
CA GLU A 378 1.06 -21.58 -20.75
C GLU A 378 0.77 -21.67 -19.26
N ALA A 379 1.75 -21.33 -18.42
CA ALA A 379 1.61 -21.35 -16.97
C ALA A 379 1.58 -19.93 -16.37
N VAL A 380 0.63 -19.70 -15.47
CA VAL A 380 0.57 -18.52 -14.59
C VAL A 380 0.56 -18.99 -13.14
N LEU A 381 1.43 -18.44 -12.32
CA LEU A 381 1.58 -18.80 -10.92
C LEU A 381 1.20 -17.63 -10.02
N THR A 382 0.49 -17.90 -8.92
CA THR A 382 0.23 -16.92 -7.86
C THR A 382 0.42 -17.56 -6.50
N GLU A 383 1.07 -16.84 -5.60
CA GLU A 383 1.27 -17.23 -4.21
C GLU A 383 0.37 -16.45 -3.24
N LEU A 384 0.01 -17.09 -2.13
CA LEU A 384 -0.76 -16.48 -1.05
C LEU A 384 -0.13 -16.92 0.27
N PHE A 385 0.22 -15.95 1.11
CA PHE A 385 0.85 -16.17 2.41
C PHE A 385 -0.17 -15.98 3.54
N PRO A 386 -0.10 -16.77 4.63
CA PRO A 386 -0.92 -16.52 5.82
C PRO A 386 -0.46 -15.26 6.54
N ASP A 387 -1.32 -14.72 7.42
CA ASP A 387 -1.00 -13.57 8.27
C ASP A 387 0.33 -13.78 9.01
N GLY A 388 1.11 -12.71 9.09
CA GLY A 388 2.45 -12.73 9.67
C GLY A 388 3.55 -13.20 8.72
N ILE A 389 3.26 -13.64 7.49
CA ILE A 389 4.27 -14.06 6.51
C ILE A 389 4.29 -13.11 5.32
N MET A 390 5.47 -12.54 5.03
CA MET A 390 5.62 -11.44 4.09
C MET A 390 6.64 -11.75 3.01
N PHE A 391 6.29 -11.61 1.73
CA PHE A 391 7.24 -11.71 0.63
C PHE A 391 8.37 -10.67 0.76
N ILE A 392 9.61 -11.09 0.50
CA ILE A 392 10.77 -10.19 0.40
C ILE A 392 10.91 -9.77 -1.06
N ALA A 393 10.60 -8.50 -1.34
CA ALA A 393 10.71 -7.94 -2.68
C ALA A 393 12.12 -8.09 -3.26
N SER A 394 12.23 -8.27 -4.58
CA SER A 394 13.49 -8.48 -5.31
C SER A 394 14.24 -9.79 -4.99
N SER A 395 13.62 -10.74 -4.29
CA SER A 395 14.19 -12.07 -4.01
C SER A 395 13.89 -13.15 -5.07
N LEU A 396 13.06 -12.84 -6.07
CA LEU A 396 12.58 -13.82 -7.06
C LEU A 396 13.62 -14.16 -8.13
N PHE A 397 13.80 -15.46 -8.36
CA PHE A 397 14.49 -16.05 -9.50
C PHE A 397 13.57 -17.01 -10.24
N ILE A 398 13.69 -17.07 -11.57
CA ILE A 398 13.00 -18.03 -12.44
C ILE A 398 14.04 -18.66 -13.38
N ASN A 399 14.20 -19.99 -13.33
CA ASN A 399 15.25 -20.73 -14.04
C ASN A 399 16.66 -20.14 -13.84
N GLY A 400 16.94 -19.66 -12.62
CA GLY A 400 18.20 -18.98 -12.28
C GLY A 400 18.33 -17.54 -12.79
N GLY A 401 17.43 -17.09 -13.66
CA GLY A 401 17.31 -15.68 -14.07
C GLY A 401 16.67 -14.84 -12.97
N ARG A 402 17.16 -13.62 -12.76
CA ARG A 402 16.67 -12.71 -11.72
C ARG A 402 15.45 -11.93 -12.21
N PHE A 403 14.45 -11.76 -11.36
CA PHE A 403 13.24 -10.99 -11.64
C PHE A 403 13.06 -9.90 -10.56
N SER A 404 13.61 -8.71 -10.82
CA SER A 404 13.58 -7.60 -9.86
C SER A 404 12.28 -6.80 -9.99
N GLY A 405 11.50 -6.71 -8.90
CA GLY A 405 10.25 -5.93 -8.84
C GLY A 405 8.99 -6.65 -9.31
N VAL A 406 9.06 -7.97 -9.51
CA VAL A 406 7.87 -8.83 -9.64
C VAL A 406 7.49 -9.32 -8.25
N ASP A 407 6.24 -9.09 -7.84
CA ASP A 407 5.70 -9.65 -6.60
C ASP A 407 5.07 -11.01 -6.89
N ILE A 408 5.51 -12.04 -6.17
CA ILE A 408 4.99 -13.40 -6.36
C ILE A 408 3.55 -13.55 -5.84
N THR A 409 3.06 -12.61 -5.01
CA THR A 409 1.65 -12.57 -4.62
C THR A 409 0.75 -12.05 -5.73
N GLU A 410 1.32 -11.50 -6.80
CA GLU A 410 0.63 -11.18 -8.04
C GLU A 410 0.67 -12.37 -9.01
N GLN A 411 0.24 -12.17 -10.25
CA GLN A 411 0.33 -13.21 -11.29
C GLN A 411 1.71 -13.20 -11.93
N VAL A 412 2.45 -14.30 -11.77
CA VAL A 412 3.73 -14.54 -12.41
C VAL A 412 3.51 -15.43 -13.63
N THR A 413 3.64 -14.87 -14.83
CA THR A 413 3.58 -15.65 -16.07
C THR A 413 4.92 -16.35 -16.30
N LEU A 414 4.89 -17.67 -16.53
CA LEU A 414 6.07 -18.50 -16.80
C LEU A 414 6.24 -18.83 -18.29
N GLY A 415 5.23 -18.49 -19.10
CA GLY A 415 5.19 -18.75 -20.53
C GLY A 415 4.76 -20.15 -20.89
N THR A 416 4.97 -20.52 -22.16
CA THR A 416 4.61 -21.84 -22.67
C THR A 416 5.62 -22.88 -22.18
N LEU A 417 5.12 -23.93 -21.50
CA LEU A 417 5.87 -25.10 -21.09
C LEU A 417 5.56 -26.26 -22.05
N SER A 418 6.59 -26.76 -22.73
CA SER A 418 6.49 -27.99 -23.53
C SER A 418 6.25 -29.22 -22.65
N PRO A 419 5.72 -30.33 -23.19
CA PRO A 419 5.59 -31.58 -22.44
C PRO A 419 6.91 -32.00 -21.77
N GLY A 420 6.87 -32.27 -20.47
CA GLY A 420 8.04 -32.62 -19.66
C GLY A 420 8.95 -31.45 -19.28
N GLN A 421 8.67 -30.22 -19.73
CA GLN A 421 9.46 -29.05 -19.36
C GLN A 421 9.24 -28.70 -17.88
N VAL A 422 10.36 -28.37 -17.22
CA VAL A 422 10.40 -27.95 -15.82
C VAL A 422 10.85 -26.49 -15.73
N VAL A 423 10.15 -25.71 -14.93
CA VAL A 423 10.51 -24.34 -14.55
C VAL A 423 10.70 -24.29 -13.04
N THR A 424 11.80 -23.70 -12.58
CA THR A 424 12.08 -23.52 -11.15
C THR A 424 11.99 -22.06 -10.76
N LEU A 425 11.28 -21.78 -9.67
CA LEU A 425 11.23 -20.47 -9.04
C LEU A 425 11.92 -20.55 -7.68
N GLN A 426 12.69 -19.55 -7.31
CA GLN A 426 13.24 -19.39 -5.96
C GLN A 426 12.91 -18.00 -5.44
N PHE A 427 12.44 -17.90 -4.20
CA PHE A 427 12.14 -16.61 -3.57
C PHE A 427 12.23 -16.69 -2.05
N GLN A 428 12.17 -15.54 -1.38
CA GLN A 428 12.25 -15.46 0.08
C GLN A 428 11.03 -14.79 0.70
N VAL A 429 10.69 -15.22 1.92
CA VAL A 429 9.69 -14.58 2.78
C VAL A 429 10.27 -14.31 4.16
N PHE A 430 9.68 -13.34 4.86
CA PHE A 430 9.99 -12.97 6.23
C PHE A 430 8.87 -13.41 7.18
N VAL A 431 9.24 -13.93 8.35
CA VAL A 431 8.31 -14.31 9.42
C VAL A 431 8.14 -13.11 10.37
N ALA A 432 7.10 -12.31 10.15
CA ALA A 432 6.79 -11.12 10.95
C ALA A 432 6.00 -11.43 12.23
N ALA A 433 5.15 -12.46 12.20
CA ALA A 433 4.38 -12.93 13.34
C ALA A 433 4.12 -14.44 13.24
N ILE A 434 3.63 -15.04 14.32
CA ILE A 434 3.22 -16.44 14.32
C ILE A 434 1.86 -16.56 13.61
N PRO A 435 1.72 -17.39 12.56
CA PRO A 435 0.43 -17.63 11.93
C PRO A 435 -0.59 -18.20 12.95
N PRO A 436 -1.92 -17.99 12.77
CA PRO A 436 -2.93 -18.43 13.75
C PRO A 436 -2.90 -19.91 14.15
N ASN A 437 -2.40 -20.78 13.27
CA ASN A 437 -2.25 -22.21 13.51
C ASN A 437 -0.79 -22.66 13.76
N GLY A 438 0.15 -21.71 13.92
CA GLY A 438 1.58 -21.97 14.09
C GLY A 438 2.28 -22.60 12.87
N LEU A 439 1.60 -22.71 11.72
CA LEU A 439 2.11 -23.36 10.53
C LEU A 439 2.05 -22.43 9.32
N ILE A 440 3.17 -22.31 8.60
CA ILE A 440 3.19 -21.66 7.30
C ILE A 440 2.68 -22.66 6.27
N THR A 441 1.41 -22.50 5.93
CA THR A 441 0.71 -23.32 4.92
C THR A 441 0.72 -22.60 3.59
N ASN A 442 1.07 -23.33 2.53
CA ASN A 442 1.01 -22.81 1.18
C ASN A 442 -0.44 -22.72 0.68
N ARG A 443 -0.80 -21.58 0.08
CA ARG A 443 -2.12 -21.37 -0.54
C ARG A 443 -2.05 -20.96 -2.02
N GLY A 444 -0.86 -21.01 -2.61
CA GLY A 444 -0.66 -20.68 -4.02
C GLY A 444 -1.22 -21.72 -4.99
N PHE A 445 -1.39 -21.32 -6.25
CA PHE A 445 -1.89 -22.15 -7.35
C PHE A 445 -1.15 -21.84 -8.66
N VAL A 446 -1.16 -22.81 -9.57
CA VAL A 446 -0.75 -22.66 -10.97
C VAL A 446 -1.97 -22.81 -11.87
N ILE A 447 -2.11 -21.90 -12.82
CA ILE A 447 -3.15 -21.90 -13.85
C ILE A 447 -2.48 -22.31 -15.16
N THR A 448 -3.02 -23.35 -15.81
CA THR A 448 -2.65 -23.76 -17.16
C THR A 448 -3.60 -23.14 -18.16
N VAL A 449 -3.09 -22.53 -19.23
CA VAL A 449 -3.89 -21.92 -20.28
C VAL A 449 -3.39 -22.35 -21.67
N PRO A 450 -4.23 -22.32 -22.72
CA PRO A 450 -3.78 -22.65 -24.07
C PRO A 450 -2.63 -21.75 -24.54
N PRO A 451 -1.68 -22.24 -25.35
CA PRO A 451 -0.62 -21.41 -25.92
C PRO A 451 -1.16 -20.22 -26.73
N GLY A 452 -0.51 -19.06 -26.61
CA GLY A 452 -0.90 -17.82 -27.29
C GLY A 452 -2.03 -17.04 -26.59
N THR A 453 -2.40 -17.41 -25.36
CA THR A 453 -3.47 -16.75 -24.59
C THR A 453 -2.95 -15.52 -23.85
N LEU A 454 -1.70 -15.57 -23.37
CA LEU A 454 -1.12 -14.52 -22.54
C LEU A 454 -0.28 -13.55 -23.38
N VAL A 455 -0.49 -12.24 -23.16
CA VAL A 455 0.44 -11.21 -23.63
C VAL A 455 1.62 -11.20 -22.66
N PRO A 456 2.86 -11.48 -23.11
CA PRO A 456 3.98 -11.67 -22.21
C PRO A 456 4.38 -10.36 -21.50
N THR A 457 4.28 -10.32 -20.19
CA THR A 457 5.17 -9.50 -19.35
C THR A 457 6.45 -10.30 -19.12
N CYS A 458 7.61 -9.66 -19.22
CA CYS A 458 8.94 -10.24 -19.03
C CYS A 458 9.01 -11.79 -19.14
N ASN A 459 8.80 -12.40 -20.31
CA ASN A 459 8.73 -13.87 -20.45
C ASN A 459 9.93 -14.52 -21.20
N PRO A 460 10.61 -15.57 -20.67
CA PRO A 460 11.90 -16.11 -21.13
C PRO A 460 11.89 -16.60 -22.59
N GLY A 461 12.95 -16.28 -23.35
CA GLY A 461 13.14 -16.67 -24.75
C GLY A 461 13.46 -15.46 -25.66
N GLU A 462 14.56 -15.51 -26.38
CA GLU A 462 15.10 -14.49 -27.29
C GLU A 462 15.50 -15.20 -28.62
N PRO A 463 15.82 -14.50 -29.72
CA PRO A 463 14.95 -13.88 -30.73
C PRO A 463 15.03 -14.59 -32.11
N THR A 464 14.19 -14.21 -33.08
CA THR A 464 14.59 -14.18 -34.51
C THR A 464 13.84 -13.08 -35.26
N ILE A 465 14.60 -12.18 -35.88
CA ILE A 465 14.15 -11.33 -36.99
C ILE A 465 14.16 -12.17 -38.28
N VAL A 466 13.03 -12.25 -38.96
CA VAL A 466 12.97 -12.26 -40.44
C VAL A 466 11.79 -11.38 -40.84
N GLY A 467 12.06 -10.34 -41.62
CA GLY A 467 11.11 -9.26 -41.89
C GLY A 467 9.92 -9.65 -42.77
N MET A 468 8.89 -8.80 -42.73
CA MET A 468 8.04 -8.54 -43.88
C MET A 468 7.91 -7.04 -44.08
N GLN A 469 8.34 -6.57 -45.26
CA GLN A 469 8.02 -5.26 -45.79
C GLN A 469 6.49 -5.14 -45.94
N GLY A 470 5.94 -3.98 -45.55
CA GLY A 470 4.77 -3.42 -46.23
C GLY A 470 3.39 -3.53 -45.57
N VAL A 471 3.25 -3.77 -44.26
CA VAL A 471 1.92 -3.69 -43.60
C VAL A 471 1.92 -2.57 -42.56
N PRO A 472 1.05 -1.53 -42.69
CA PRO A 472 0.94 -0.47 -41.70
C PRO A 472 0.25 -1.00 -40.43
N PRO A 473 0.78 -0.73 -39.22
CA PRO A 473 0.11 -1.08 -37.98
C PRO A 473 -1.13 -0.22 -37.79
N ILE A 474 -2.26 -0.87 -37.50
CA ILE A 474 -3.50 -0.22 -37.04
C ILE A 474 -3.39 0.00 -35.53
N VAL A 475 -3.75 1.21 -35.12
CA VAL A 475 -3.79 1.74 -33.75
C VAL A 475 -4.83 0.98 -32.91
N GLY A 476 -4.46 0.58 -31.68
CA GLY A 476 -5.42 0.19 -30.65
C GLY A 476 -4.96 -0.97 -29.77
N GLU A 477 -4.53 -0.63 -28.56
CA GLU A 477 -4.48 -1.42 -27.32
C GLU A 477 -3.61 -2.69 -27.22
N THR A 478 -2.57 -2.60 -26.37
CA THR A 478 -2.24 -3.64 -25.38
C THR A 478 -1.56 -3.02 -24.16
N LEU A 479 -2.18 -3.18 -22.98
CA LEU A 479 -1.61 -2.97 -21.64
C LEU A 479 -0.84 -4.21 -21.16
N PRO A 480 0.12 -4.04 -20.23
CA PRO A 480 -0.06 -4.71 -18.92
C PRO A 480 0.35 -3.86 -17.69
N VAL A 481 -0.63 -3.73 -16.78
CA VAL A 481 -0.64 -3.64 -15.29
C VAL A 481 0.51 -2.97 -14.51
N LEU A 482 0.18 -1.85 -13.86
CA LEU A 482 0.12 -1.71 -12.39
C LEU A 482 -1.21 -1.00 -12.03
N PRO A 483 -1.98 -1.44 -11.03
CA PRO A 483 -3.21 -0.75 -10.64
C PRO A 483 -2.88 0.55 -9.89
N VAL A 484 -3.25 1.68 -10.49
CA VAL A 484 -3.69 2.87 -9.78
C VAL A 484 -5.11 3.12 -10.30
N PHE A 485 -6.11 2.99 -9.43
CA PHE A 485 -7.48 3.34 -9.76
C PHE A 485 -7.55 4.80 -10.19
N LYS A 486 -8.22 5.09 -11.31
CA LYS A 486 -8.61 6.45 -11.68
C LYS A 486 -10.00 6.73 -11.07
N PRO A 487 -10.17 7.80 -10.26
CA PRO A 487 -11.47 8.25 -9.80
C PRO A 487 -12.30 8.84 -10.96
N GLY A 488 -13.63 8.64 -10.95
CA GLY A 488 -14.55 9.59 -11.59
C GLY A 488 -15.35 9.17 -12.83
N VAL A 489 -15.90 7.95 -12.93
CA VAL A 489 -17.04 7.71 -13.84
C VAL A 489 -18.17 6.98 -13.10
N THR A 490 -19.22 7.73 -12.74
CA THR A 490 -20.46 7.20 -12.14
C THR A 490 -21.52 7.09 -13.23
N PRO A 491 -22.04 5.89 -13.59
CA PRO A 491 -23.27 5.77 -14.34
C PRO A 491 -24.47 6.24 -13.49
N THR A 492 -25.41 6.95 -14.11
CA THR A 492 -26.54 7.61 -13.45
C THR A 492 -27.56 6.60 -12.85
N PRO A 493 -28.09 6.81 -11.63
CA PRO A 493 -29.09 5.93 -11.02
C PRO A 493 -30.43 5.94 -11.79
N GLY A 494 -30.93 4.75 -12.17
CA GLY A 494 -32.31 4.57 -12.65
C GLY A 494 -32.50 3.98 -14.04
N GLN A 495 -31.43 3.70 -14.80
CA GLN A 495 -31.58 2.93 -16.03
C GLN A 495 -31.69 1.44 -15.68
N ILE A 496 -32.88 0.86 -15.88
CA ILE A 496 -33.08 -0.60 -15.85
C ILE A 496 -32.28 -1.17 -17.01
N VAL A 497 -31.13 -1.76 -16.70
CA VAL A 497 -30.41 -2.60 -17.65
C VAL A 497 -31.19 -3.90 -17.74
N ASP A 498 -31.75 -4.18 -18.92
CA ASP A 498 -32.30 -5.47 -19.26
C ASP A 498 -31.26 -6.57 -18.99
N LEU A 499 -31.57 -7.48 -18.06
CA LEU A 499 -30.69 -8.57 -17.60
C LEU A 499 -30.89 -9.86 -18.40
N SER A 500 -31.48 -9.79 -19.59
CA SER A 500 -31.44 -10.88 -20.55
C SER A 500 -29.99 -11.16 -20.98
N PRO A 501 -29.57 -12.41 -21.20
CA PRO A 501 -28.21 -12.70 -21.65
C PRO A 501 -27.91 -11.99 -22.97
N ILE A 502 -26.96 -11.05 -22.98
CA ILE A 502 -26.47 -10.45 -24.22
C ILE A 502 -25.63 -11.51 -24.93
N THR A 503 -26.22 -12.14 -25.93
CA THR A 503 -25.50 -12.85 -26.98
C THR A 503 -25.26 -11.86 -28.12
N THR A 504 -24.00 -11.56 -28.43
CA THR A 504 -23.67 -10.92 -29.70
C THR A 504 -23.74 -11.96 -30.82
N ALA A 505 -23.86 -11.52 -32.08
CA ALA A 505 -23.85 -12.39 -33.27
C ALA A 505 -22.58 -13.26 -33.43
N SER A 506 -21.60 -13.15 -32.52
CA SER A 506 -20.39 -13.97 -32.43
C SER A 506 -20.37 -14.96 -31.25
N GLY A 507 -21.46 -15.11 -30.48
CA GLY A 507 -21.60 -16.15 -29.46
C GLY A 507 -20.93 -15.91 -28.10
N LYS A 508 -20.64 -14.66 -27.71
CA LYS A 508 -20.02 -14.32 -26.41
C LYS A 508 -21.08 -14.21 -25.29
N VAL A 509 -20.80 -14.75 -24.09
CA VAL A 509 -21.63 -14.64 -22.87
C VAL A 509 -20.79 -14.12 -21.70
N VAL A 510 -21.33 -13.21 -20.89
CA VAL A 510 -20.71 -12.68 -19.65
C VAL A 510 -21.51 -13.19 -18.44
N LEU A 511 -20.84 -13.83 -17.46
CA LEU A 511 -21.47 -14.29 -16.22
C LEU A 511 -21.17 -13.33 -15.06
N PRO A 512 -22.19 -12.83 -14.32
CA PRO A 512 -21.98 -11.83 -13.28
C PRO A 512 -21.81 -12.40 -11.85
N ARG A 513 -21.40 -13.66 -11.64
CA ARG A 513 -21.25 -14.26 -10.29
C ARG A 513 -20.10 -15.27 -10.14
N SER A 514 -19.69 -15.48 -8.87
CA SER A 514 -18.64 -16.37 -8.38
C SER A 514 -18.78 -17.83 -8.84
N VAL A 515 -17.65 -18.48 -9.12
CA VAL A 515 -17.58 -19.91 -9.44
C VAL A 515 -17.17 -20.69 -8.19
N THR A 516 -17.97 -21.68 -7.80
CA THR A 516 -17.64 -22.62 -6.72
C THR A 516 -16.97 -23.86 -7.32
N VAL A 517 -15.74 -24.15 -6.90
CA VAL A 517 -15.13 -25.48 -6.96
C VAL A 517 -15.13 -26.04 -5.53
N PRO A 518 -15.33 -27.35 -5.28
CA PRO A 518 -15.42 -27.86 -3.92
C PRO A 518 -14.21 -27.46 -3.06
N GLY A 519 -14.43 -26.58 -2.08
CA GLY A 519 -13.47 -26.25 -1.00
C GLY A 519 -12.70 -24.92 -1.09
N ILE A 520 -12.85 -24.08 -2.12
CA ILE A 520 -12.12 -22.79 -2.23
C ILE A 520 -13.05 -21.68 -2.77
N THR A 521 -13.03 -20.51 -2.12
CA THR A 521 -13.71 -19.27 -2.57
C THR A 521 -12.67 -18.32 -3.14
N LEU A 522 -12.80 -17.94 -4.42
CA LEU A 522 -11.93 -16.96 -5.08
C LEU A 522 -12.54 -15.54 -4.99
N PRO A 523 -11.76 -14.48 -4.71
CA PRO A 523 -12.25 -13.10 -4.75
C PRO A 523 -12.49 -12.61 -6.18
N PRO A 524 -13.29 -11.53 -6.38
CA PRO A 524 -13.62 -11.01 -7.71
C PRO A 524 -12.38 -10.50 -8.46
N PHE A 525 -12.19 -10.98 -9.69
CA PHE A 525 -11.13 -10.54 -10.59
C PHE A 525 -11.47 -9.15 -11.15
N LEU A 526 -10.76 -8.10 -10.75
CA LEU A 526 -10.82 -6.79 -11.40
C LEU A 526 -9.69 -6.66 -12.44
N GLY A 527 -10.05 -6.31 -13.68
CA GLY A 527 -9.09 -5.82 -14.68
C GLY A 527 -8.66 -6.77 -15.79
N LEU A 528 -9.20 -8.00 -15.87
CA LEU A 528 -8.97 -8.91 -16.98
C LEU A 528 -10.30 -9.35 -17.60
N THR A 529 -10.45 -9.12 -18.90
CA THR A 529 -11.36 -9.95 -19.69
C THR A 529 -10.70 -11.32 -19.74
N ILE A 530 -11.16 -12.25 -18.91
CA ILE A 530 -10.85 -13.69 -19.06
C ILE A 530 -11.70 -14.14 -20.26
N PRO A 531 -11.15 -14.32 -21.48
CA PRO A 531 -11.87 -15.15 -22.45
C PRO A 531 -12.07 -16.49 -21.74
N LEU A 532 -13.33 -16.93 -21.59
CA LEU A 532 -13.74 -18.13 -20.86
C LEU A 532 -12.63 -19.19 -20.89
N LEU A 533 -11.79 -19.20 -19.86
CA LEU A 533 -10.51 -19.88 -19.93
C LEU A 533 -10.81 -21.33 -19.64
N THR A 534 -10.70 -22.16 -20.68
CA THR A 534 -10.71 -23.63 -20.61
C THR A 534 -9.44 -24.17 -19.93
N GLY A 535 -8.89 -23.43 -18.97
CA GLY A 535 -7.65 -23.72 -18.27
C GLY A 535 -7.85 -24.52 -16.99
N THR A 536 -6.87 -25.34 -16.62
CA THR A 536 -6.88 -26.11 -15.37
C THR A 536 -6.17 -25.33 -14.26
N VAL A 537 -6.81 -25.20 -13.10
CA VAL A 537 -6.19 -24.64 -11.88
C VAL A 537 -5.73 -25.79 -11.00
N GLN A 538 -4.45 -25.80 -10.64
CA GLN A 538 -3.85 -26.79 -9.74
C GLN A 538 -3.26 -26.11 -8.51
N PRO A 539 -3.52 -26.59 -7.28
CA PRO A 539 -2.87 -26.05 -6.09
C PRO A 539 -1.37 -26.37 -6.12
N ILE A 540 -0.55 -25.46 -5.59
CA ILE A 540 0.87 -25.72 -5.41
C ILE A 540 1.05 -26.61 -4.18
N THR A 541 1.45 -27.86 -4.38
CA THR A 541 1.60 -28.82 -3.27
C THR A 541 2.85 -28.52 -2.46
N GLN A 542 2.70 -28.22 -1.17
CA GLN A 542 3.84 -28.01 -0.26
C GLN A 542 4.37 -29.36 0.23
N SER A 543 5.66 -29.65 -0.03
CA SER A 543 6.27 -30.92 0.36
C SER A 543 6.69 -30.97 1.83
N ASN A 544 7.00 -29.81 2.43
CA ASN A 544 7.35 -29.69 3.84
C ASN A 544 6.69 -28.41 4.43
N PRO A 545 5.73 -28.54 5.37
CA PRO A 545 5.23 -27.40 6.12
C PRO A 545 6.33 -26.83 7.03
N VAL A 546 6.29 -25.52 7.29
CA VAL A 546 7.21 -24.85 8.22
C VAL A 546 6.46 -24.53 9.50
N ALA A 547 6.93 -25.08 10.62
CA ALA A 547 6.37 -24.75 11.93
C ALA A 547 7.04 -23.50 12.50
N VAL A 548 6.23 -22.54 12.95
CA VAL A 548 6.73 -21.33 13.62
C VAL A 548 6.68 -21.56 15.12
N SER A 549 7.84 -21.56 15.75
CA SER A 549 7.93 -21.72 17.20
C SER A 549 7.65 -20.39 17.90
N PRO A 550 6.98 -20.40 19.06
CA PRO A 550 6.82 -19.19 19.86
C PRO A 550 8.18 -18.59 20.21
N PRO A 551 8.38 -17.28 20.08
CA PRO A 551 9.61 -16.65 20.54
C PRO A 551 9.73 -16.78 22.06
N PRO A 552 10.95 -16.76 22.62
CA PRO A 552 11.13 -16.63 24.06
C PRO A 552 10.45 -15.36 24.56
N VAL A 553 9.86 -15.43 25.75
CA VAL A 553 9.21 -14.26 26.36
C VAL A 553 10.27 -13.24 26.75
N ILE A 554 10.23 -12.06 26.14
CA ILE A 554 11.12 -10.94 26.47
C ILE A 554 10.39 -10.00 27.43
N ASN A 555 10.78 -10.03 28.70
CA ASN A 555 10.14 -9.27 29.78
C ASN A 555 10.65 -7.83 29.92
N PHE A 556 11.13 -7.23 28.84
CA PHE A 556 11.52 -5.83 28.77
C PHE A 556 11.12 -5.24 27.40
N PRO A 557 10.99 -3.91 27.29
CA PRO A 557 10.62 -3.30 26.02
C PRO A 557 11.72 -3.48 24.98
N SER A 558 11.40 -4.05 23.81
CA SER A 558 12.36 -4.36 22.75
C SER A 558 11.69 -4.35 21.37
N LEU A 559 12.34 -3.72 20.38
CA LEU A 559 12.00 -3.88 18.97
C LEU A 559 13.10 -4.64 18.25
N ARG A 560 12.71 -5.62 17.43
CA ARG A 560 13.57 -6.23 16.44
C ARG A 560 13.40 -5.52 15.12
N VAL A 561 14.47 -4.90 14.63
CA VAL A 561 14.50 -4.25 13.31
C VAL A 561 15.26 -5.15 12.35
N THR A 562 14.58 -5.69 11.36
CA THR A 562 15.19 -6.52 10.33
C THR A 562 15.06 -5.83 8.98
N LYS A 563 16.19 -5.54 8.35
CA LYS A 563 16.22 -5.13 6.95
C LYS A 563 16.53 -6.34 6.11
N ALA A 564 15.62 -6.72 5.21
CA ALA A 564 15.79 -7.91 4.40
C ALA A 564 17.05 -7.81 3.54
N PHE A 565 17.89 -8.84 3.62
CA PHE A 565 19.13 -8.93 2.86
C PHE A 565 18.84 -9.52 1.48
N LEU A 566 19.37 -8.87 0.45
CA LEU A 566 19.41 -9.42 -0.90
C LEU A 566 20.87 -9.84 -1.14
N ASP A 567 21.17 -11.13 -1.18
CA ASP A 567 22.54 -11.60 -1.49
C ASP A 567 22.83 -11.51 -3.00
N ILE A 568 23.03 -10.28 -3.49
CA ILE A 568 23.00 -9.98 -4.93
C ILE A 568 24.08 -8.97 -5.31
N SER A 569 24.63 -9.13 -6.51
CA SER A 569 25.37 -8.06 -7.18
C SER A 569 24.40 -7.18 -7.95
N LEU A 570 24.55 -5.87 -7.78
CA LEU A 570 23.76 -4.83 -8.42
C LEU A 570 24.52 -4.24 -9.62
N PHE A 571 23.86 -3.41 -10.42
CA PHE A 571 24.51 -2.58 -11.43
C PHE A 571 24.02 -1.13 -11.32
N VAL A 572 24.80 -0.18 -11.86
CA VAL A 572 24.44 1.25 -11.80
C VAL A 572 23.20 1.51 -12.64
N GLY A 573 22.20 2.15 -12.04
CA GLY A 573 20.88 2.40 -12.61
C GLY A 573 19.86 1.31 -12.29
N GLN A 574 20.20 0.27 -11.54
CA GLN A 574 19.21 -0.72 -11.11
C GLN A 574 18.22 -0.10 -10.11
N ARG A 575 16.93 -0.41 -10.25
CA ARG A 575 15.91 -0.10 -9.23
C ARG A 575 15.70 -1.32 -8.34
N ILE A 576 15.81 -1.12 -7.03
CA ILE A 576 15.58 -2.14 -6.00
C ILE A 576 14.57 -1.63 -4.99
N THR A 577 13.87 -2.57 -4.33
CA THR A 577 12.95 -2.26 -3.23
C THR A 577 13.54 -2.80 -1.93
N TYR A 578 13.73 -1.94 -0.94
CA TYR A 578 14.05 -2.38 0.40
C TYR A 578 12.79 -2.77 1.16
N SER A 579 12.89 -3.82 1.99
CA SER A 579 11.86 -4.21 2.96
C SER A 579 12.48 -4.16 4.36
N ILE A 580 11.87 -3.40 5.26
CA ILE A 580 12.25 -3.31 6.67
C ILE A 580 11.08 -3.78 7.50
N PHE A 581 11.36 -4.68 8.42
CA PHE A 581 10.41 -5.26 9.35
C PHE A 581 10.74 -4.76 10.75
N VAL A 582 9.75 -4.23 11.45
CA VAL A 582 9.87 -3.77 12.83
C VAL A 582 8.90 -4.59 13.66
N VAL A 583 9.43 -5.55 14.41
CA VAL A 583 8.65 -6.45 15.26
C VAL A 583 8.80 -6.02 16.71
N ASN A 584 7.70 -5.84 17.43
CA ASN A 584 7.76 -5.67 18.87
C ASN A 584 7.82 -7.04 19.56
N GLU A 585 9.03 -7.43 19.93
CA GLU A 585 9.28 -8.69 20.63
C GLU A 585 9.26 -8.53 22.15
N GLY A 586 9.19 -7.30 22.66
CA GLY A 586 9.15 -6.99 24.08
C GLY A 586 7.76 -7.06 24.70
N ASN A 587 7.67 -6.69 25.97
CA ASN A 587 6.44 -6.78 26.77
C ASN A 587 5.66 -5.45 26.88
N ALA A 588 6.09 -4.39 26.21
CA ALA A 588 5.47 -3.08 26.28
C ALA A 588 5.15 -2.56 24.87
N VAL A 589 4.03 -1.84 24.72
CA VAL A 589 3.68 -1.17 23.47
C VAL A 589 4.75 -0.13 23.15
N SER A 590 5.32 -0.23 21.95
CA SER A 590 6.13 0.85 21.37
C SER A 590 5.18 1.95 20.95
N ALA A 591 5.37 3.20 21.39
CA ALA A 591 4.43 4.30 21.16
C ALA A 591 4.86 5.15 19.95
N ALA A 592 5.54 6.28 20.20
CA ALA A 592 6.09 7.15 19.15
C ALA A 592 7.27 6.46 18.43
N THR A 593 6.95 5.55 17.52
CA THR A 593 7.93 4.76 16.76
C THR A 593 8.20 5.41 15.42
N THR A 594 9.45 5.77 15.18
CA THR A 594 9.90 6.41 13.93
C THR A 594 11.07 5.64 13.35
N LEU A 595 10.97 5.29 12.07
CA LEU A 595 12.01 4.64 11.29
C LEU A 595 12.82 5.66 10.50
N PHE A 596 14.14 5.54 10.57
CA PHE A 596 15.11 6.30 9.80
C PHE A 596 15.95 5.33 8.98
N ASP A 597 16.17 5.65 7.72
CA ASP A 597 17.00 4.86 6.80
C ASP A 597 17.67 5.82 5.82
N THR A 598 18.93 6.14 6.10
CA THR A 598 19.73 7.05 5.28
C THR A 598 20.57 6.23 4.31
N LEU A 599 20.35 6.46 3.01
CA LEU A 599 21.11 5.79 1.96
C LEU A 599 22.52 6.36 1.84
N SER A 600 23.48 5.49 1.54
CA SER A 600 24.83 5.91 1.14
C SER A 600 24.79 6.62 -0.22
N ALA A 601 25.86 7.35 -0.57
CA ALA A 601 25.93 8.12 -1.83
C ALA A 601 25.77 7.26 -3.11
N THR A 602 25.90 5.94 -3.01
CA THR A 602 25.69 5.00 -4.11
C THR A 602 24.23 4.61 -4.32
N GLY A 603 23.31 5.05 -3.44
CA GLY A 603 21.87 4.83 -3.56
C GLY A 603 21.09 6.14 -3.47
N LEU A 604 20.02 6.25 -4.27
CA LEU A 604 19.11 7.38 -4.27
C LEU A 604 17.69 6.88 -3.96
N PHE A 605 17.06 7.42 -2.92
CA PHE A 605 15.67 7.13 -2.60
C PHE A 605 14.76 7.65 -3.73
N ILE A 606 13.75 6.86 -4.12
CA ILE A 606 12.74 7.28 -5.09
C ILE A 606 11.51 7.80 -4.32
N PRO A 607 11.23 9.11 -4.32
CA PRO A 607 10.10 9.70 -3.60
C PRO A 607 8.74 9.10 -4.01
N GLY A 608 7.79 9.09 -3.07
CA GLY A 608 6.43 8.57 -3.31
C GLY A 608 6.32 7.03 -3.30
N THR A 609 7.42 6.32 -3.05
CA THR A 609 7.44 4.84 -3.03
C THR A 609 7.33 4.23 -1.65
N VAL A 610 7.32 5.04 -0.59
CA VAL A 610 7.21 4.56 0.80
C VAL A 610 5.83 3.94 1.02
N ARG A 611 5.84 2.71 1.53
CA ARG A 611 4.66 1.98 1.97
C ARG A 611 4.85 1.52 3.41
N VAL A 612 3.84 1.71 4.24
CA VAL A 612 3.76 1.18 5.62
C VAL A 612 2.58 0.22 5.67
N ASN A 613 2.85 -1.07 5.95
CA ASN A 613 1.86 -2.16 5.89
C ASN A 613 1.10 -2.19 4.54
N GLY A 614 1.81 -1.92 3.45
CA GLY A 614 1.24 -1.88 2.09
C GLY A 614 0.62 -0.53 1.69
N VAL A 615 0.23 0.30 2.65
CA VAL A 615 -0.40 1.61 2.42
C VAL A 615 0.66 2.64 2.02
N ILE A 616 0.42 3.36 0.92
CA ILE A 616 1.33 4.41 0.43
C ILE A 616 1.34 5.60 1.41
N ARG A 617 2.51 6.22 1.58
CA ARG A 617 2.69 7.47 2.33
C ARG A 617 3.31 8.52 1.41
N LEU A 618 2.46 9.30 0.73
CA LEU A 618 2.89 10.35 -0.20
C LEU A 618 3.64 11.43 0.61
N GLY A 619 4.89 11.70 0.23
CA GLY A 619 5.75 12.69 0.93
C GLY A 619 6.64 12.13 2.04
N ALA A 620 6.46 10.87 2.45
CA ALA A 620 7.38 10.24 3.41
C ALA A 620 8.78 10.03 2.79
N ASP A 621 9.81 10.27 3.62
CA ASP A 621 11.22 10.16 3.25
C ASP A 621 11.96 9.37 4.36
N PRO A 622 12.43 8.14 4.09
CA PRO A 622 13.15 7.34 5.06
C PRO A 622 14.38 8.04 5.64
N GLY A 623 15.04 8.91 4.88
CA GLY A 623 16.19 9.68 5.35
C GLY A 623 15.82 10.76 6.36
N LYS A 624 14.56 11.21 6.39
CA LYS A 624 14.04 12.24 7.32
C LYS A 624 13.22 11.66 8.47
N GLY A 625 12.81 10.40 8.36
CA GLY A 625 11.99 9.72 9.36
C GLY A 625 10.60 9.36 8.81
N VAL A 626 10.17 8.13 9.10
CA VAL A 626 8.85 7.58 8.75
C VAL A 626 8.18 7.15 10.05
N SER A 627 7.07 7.80 10.41
CA SER A 627 6.28 7.40 11.57
C SER A 627 5.61 6.06 11.31
N LEU A 628 5.75 5.14 12.26
CA LEU A 628 5.14 3.81 12.23
C LEU A 628 3.91 3.72 13.15
N GLY A 629 3.69 4.73 13.98
CA GLY A 629 2.71 4.66 15.08
C GLY A 629 3.11 3.61 16.13
N PRO A 630 2.19 3.28 17.05
CA PRO A 630 2.45 2.28 18.05
C PRO A 630 2.47 0.86 17.49
N ILE A 631 3.36 0.02 18.02
CA ILE A 631 3.43 -1.41 17.69
C ILE A 631 3.22 -2.18 19.01
N PRO A 632 2.08 -2.87 19.19
CA PRO A 632 1.82 -3.70 20.38
C PRO A 632 2.76 -4.91 20.49
N PRO A 633 2.94 -5.50 21.70
CA PRO A 633 3.70 -6.74 21.87
C PRO A 633 3.22 -7.86 20.93
N GLY A 634 4.15 -8.50 20.23
CA GLY A 634 3.86 -9.58 19.28
C GLY A 634 3.46 -9.10 17.87
N GLU A 635 3.22 -7.81 17.68
CA GLU A 635 2.85 -7.22 16.39
C GLU A 635 4.08 -6.75 15.60
N ALA A 636 3.87 -6.54 14.29
CA ALA A 636 4.91 -6.10 13.37
C ALA A 636 4.41 -5.03 12.39
N VAL A 637 5.32 -4.13 12.02
CA VAL A 637 5.13 -3.15 10.95
C VAL A 637 6.13 -3.42 9.83
N VAL A 638 5.67 -3.34 8.59
CA VAL A 638 6.51 -3.49 7.39
C VAL A 638 6.61 -2.16 6.66
N VAL A 639 7.84 -1.72 6.41
CA VAL A 639 8.13 -0.54 5.59
C VAL A 639 8.83 -0.98 4.31
N ARG A 640 8.31 -0.53 3.17
CA ARG A 640 8.93 -0.73 1.85
C ARG A 640 9.17 0.61 1.18
N PHE A 641 10.28 0.72 0.45
CA PHE A 641 10.54 1.86 -0.42
C PHE A 641 11.56 1.50 -1.49
N ASP A 642 11.54 2.23 -2.59
CA ASP A 642 12.41 1.97 -3.72
C ASP A 642 13.64 2.87 -3.73
N VAL A 643 14.72 2.31 -4.26
CA VAL A 643 16.03 2.94 -4.37
C VAL A 643 16.56 2.72 -5.77
N LEU A 644 17.13 3.79 -6.33
CA LEU A 644 17.92 3.76 -7.54
C LEU A 644 19.41 3.64 -7.19
N VAL A 645 20.10 2.66 -7.77
CA VAL A 645 21.55 2.50 -7.61
C VAL A 645 22.27 3.57 -8.44
N ALA A 646 22.88 4.56 -7.78
CA ALA A 646 23.44 5.75 -8.42
C ALA A 646 24.95 5.64 -8.73
N GLY A 647 25.69 4.76 -8.05
CA GLY A 647 27.15 4.67 -8.18
C GLY A 647 27.70 3.26 -8.06
N ALA A 648 28.87 3.01 -8.66
CA ALA A 648 29.58 1.74 -8.59
C ALA A 648 30.31 1.57 -7.23
N GLY A 649 30.74 0.36 -6.90
CA GLY A 649 31.41 0.05 -5.64
C GLY A 649 30.52 -0.81 -4.75
N THR A 650 30.08 -0.27 -3.61
CA THR A 650 29.22 -0.98 -2.67
C THR A 650 28.03 -0.10 -2.28
N LEU A 651 26.83 -0.67 -2.31
CA LEU A 651 25.64 -0.08 -1.73
C LEU A 651 25.44 -0.65 -0.33
N THR A 652 25.71 0.17 0.69
CA THR A 652 25.43 -0.17 2.08
C THR A 652 24.17 0.50 2.55
N ASN A 653 23.41 -0.20 3.40
CA ASN A 653 22.25 0.38 4.04
C ASN A 653 21.96 -0.20 5.44
N THR A 654 21.51 0.65 6.35
CA THR A 654 21.16 0.30 7.73
C THR A 654 19.89 1.06 8.12
N ALA A 655 18.88 0.33 8.59
CA ALA A 655 17.67 0.93 9.14
C ALA A 655 17.86 1.16 10.64
N ARG A 656 17.37 2.29 11.14
CA ARG A 656 17.31 2.64 12.56
C ARG A 656 15.87 2.93 12.94
N VAL A 657 15.42 2.45 14.09
CA VAL A 657 14.12 2.79 14.64
C VAL A 657 14.31 3.38 16.02
N THR A 658 13.72 4.54 16.26
CA THR A 658 13.60 5.12 17.60
C THR A 658 12.17 4.95 18.08
N SER A 659 12.00 4.52 19.32
CA SER A 659 10.68 4.35 19.89
C SER A 659 10.63 4.75 21.36
N GLN A 660 9.47 5.23 21.79
CA GLN A 660 9.17 5.49 23.19
C GLN A 660 8.40 4.30 23.78
N PHE A 661 8.86 3.79 24.92
CA PHE A 661 8.15 2.78 25.69
C PHE A 661 7.71 3.33 27.03
N VAL A 662 6.47 3.09 27.39
CA VAL A 662 5.92 3.38 28.71
C VAL A 662 6.19 2.18 29.61
N GLN A 663 6.96 2.39 30.68
CA GLN A 663 7.23 1.34 31.67
C GLN A 663 6.06 1.23 32.67
N PRO A 664 5.93 0.10 33.41
CA PRO A 664 4.88 -0.10 34.41
C PRO A 664 4.80 0.96 35.52
N ASN A 665 5.86 1.74 35.71
CA ASN A 665 5.94 2.87 36.66
C ASN A 665 5.56 4.23 36.02
N ASN A 666 4.98 4.23 34.82
CA ASN A 666 4.62 5.41 34.02
C ASN A 666 5.81 6.30 33.58
N THR A 667 7.04 5.79 33.61
CA THR A 667 8.19 6.49 33.00
C THR A 667 8.26 6.18 31.50
N VAL A 668 8.62 7.18 30.69
CA VAL A 668 8.84 7.02 29.24
C VAL A 668 10.32 6.85 29.00
N SER A 669 10.69 5.75 28.35
CA SER A 669 12.07 5.52 27.89
C SER A 669 12.12 5.57 26.37
N THR A 670 13.00 6.39 25.83
CA THR A 670 13.31 6.39 24.40
C THR A 670 14.43 5.39 24.15
N GLN A 671 14.17 4.42 23.28
CA GLN A 671 15.14 3.41 22.88
C GLN A 671 15.38 3.48 21.37
N SER A 672 16.57 3.03 20.95
CA SER A 672 16.95 2.97 19.55
C SER A 672 17.38 1.55 19.19
N PHE A 673 16.83 1.05 18.11
CA PHE A 673 17.12 -0.26 17.54
C PHE A 673 17.62 -0.08 16.11
N GLN A 674 18.42 -1.00 15.63
CA GLN A 674 18.96 -0.94 14.26
C GLN A 674 18.97 -2.31 13.63
N SER A 675 18.81 -2.35 12.32
CA SER A 675 19.05 -3.57 11.55
C SER A 675 20.55 -3.88 11.46
N ALA A 676 20.86 -5.10 11.02
CA ALA A 676 22.15 -5.35 10.42
C ALA A 676 22.37 -4.43 9.20
N THR A 677 23.62 -4.08 8.94
CA THR A 677 24.00 -3.39 7.71
C THR A 677 23.99 -4.40 6.56
N ILE A 678 23.18 -4.12 5.55
CA ILE A 678 23.22 -4.87 4.30
C ILE A 678 24.25 -4.22 3.36
N SER A 679 24.96 -5.03 2.60
CA SER A 679 26.05 -4.60 1.73
C SER A 679 26.00 -5.36 0.42
N ASN A 680 25.75 -4.64 -0.66
CA ASN A 680 25.66 -5.19 -2.02
C ASN A 680 26.79 -4.67 -2.88
N SER A 681 27.50 -5.55 -3.57
CA SER A 681 28.44 -5.13 -4.60
C SER A 681 27.69 -4.51 -5.78
N VAL A 682 28.19 -3.41 -6.32
CA VAL A 682 27.64 -2.75 -7.51
C VAL A 682 28.65 -2.84 -8.65
N SER A 683 28.32 -3.66 -9.64
CA SER A 683 29.08 -3.80 -10.88
C SER A 683 29.09 -2.49 -11.68
N ALA A 684 30.16 -2.29 -12.45
CA ALA A 684 30.37 -1.09 -13.26
C ALA A 684 29.50 -1.04 -14.53
N ILE A 685 28.70 -2.08 -14.80
CA ILE A 685 27.70 -2.05 -15.87
C ILE A 685 26.72 -0.92 -15.54
N ARG A 686 26.47 -0.03 -16.51
CA ARG A 686 25.57 1.12 -16.32
C ARG A 686 24.36 0.95 -17.22
N ALA A 687 23.17 1.17 -16.68
CA ALA A 687 21.98 1.38 -17.49
C ALA A 687 22.22 2.47 -18.56
N ALA A 688 23.05 3.48 -18.26
CA ALA A 688 23.43 4.56 -19.18
C ALA A 688 24.23 4.10 -20.41
N SER A 689 24.84 2.90 -20.35
CA SER A 689 25.48 2.29 -21.51
C SER A 689 24.48 1.77 -22.53
N PHE A 690 23.22 1.56 -22.11
CA PHE A 690 22.15 0.99 -22.94
C PHE A 690 21.05 1.99 -23.26
N ALA A 691 20.94 3.09 -22.52
CA ALA A 691 19.98 4.15 -22.81
C ALA A 691 20.55 5.52 -22.43
N ASN A 692 20.24 6.54 -23.23
CA ASN A 692 20.57 7.92 -22.96
C ASN A 692 19.29 8.77 -22.88
N PHE A 693 19.23 9.63 -21.87
CA PHE A 693 18.11 10.51 -21.62
C PHE A 693 18.60 11.94 -21.46
N LEU A 694 18.27 12.78 -22.43
CA LEU A 694 18.65 14.19 -22.46
C LEU A 694 17.40 15.05 -22.26
N LYS A 695 17.45 15.94 -21.28
CA LYS A 695 16.44 16.96 -20.99
C LYS A 695 17.04 18.34 -21.22
N ALA A 696 16.36 19.17 -22.00
CA ALA A 696 16.78 20.53 -22.31
C ALA A 696 15.61 21.50 -22.15
N ALA A 697 15.83 22.62 -21.46
CA ALA A 697 14.92 23.76 -21.51
C ALA A 697 15.05 24.47 -22.87
N SER A 698 13.96 25.04 -23.36
CA SER A 698 13.94 25.84 -24.59
C SER A 698 14.67 27.18 -24.46
N VAL A 699 15.02 27.57 -23.22
CA VAL A 699 15.67 28.84 -22.88
C VAL A 699 16.76 28.61 -21.82
N GLN A 700 17.73 29.52 -21.74
CA GLN A 700 18.71 29.56 -20.63
C GLN A 700 18.37 30.61 -19.57
N THR A 701 17.60 31.62 -19.94
CA THR A 701 17.09 32.70 -19.08
C THR A 701 15.60 32.87 -19.31
N VAL A 702 14.85 33.20 -18.26
CA VAL A 702 13.39 33.42 -18.31
C VAL A 702 12.98 34.45 -17.27
N LYS A 703 11.89 35.17 -17.48
CA LYS A 703 11.33 36.08 -16.47
C LYS A 703 10.41 35.34 -15.51
N ALA A 704 10.25 35.86 -14.30
CA ALA A 704 9.24 35.38 -13.39
C ALA A 704 7.83 35.64 -13.98
N GLY A 705 6.91 34.67 -13.86
CA GLY A 705 5.59 34.73 -14.49
C GLY A 705 5.53 34.26 -15.95
N ASP A 706 6.67 34.06 -16.64
CA ASP A 706 6.70 33.53 -18.01
C ASP A 706 6.67 31.99 -18.04
N SER A 707 6.40 31.41 -19.22
CA SER A 707 6.49 29.96 -19.45
C SER A 707 7.61 29.60 -20.42
N TYR A 708 8.15 28.39 -20.26
CA TYR A 708 9.09 27.80 -21.20
C TYR A 708 8.84 26.30 -21.37
N GLN A 709 9.45 25.70 -22.39
CA GLN A 709 9.27 24.29 -22.74
C GLN A 709 10.48 23.45 -22.32
N TYR A 710 10.21 22.29 -21.73
CA TYR A 710 11.17 21.21 -21.65
C TYR A 710 11.03 20.27 -22.85
N ASN A 711 12.15 19.94 -23.47
CA ASN A 711 12.29 18.90 -24.48
C ASN A 711 13.10 17.75 -23.91
N VAL A 712 12.60 16.53 -24.02
CA VAL A 712 13.28 15.31 -23.57
C VAL A 712 13.43 14.36 -24.74
N THR A 713 14.63 13.82 -24.90
CA THR A 713 14.93 12.79 -25.89
C THR A 713 15.42 11.54 -25.17
N LEU A 714 14.84 10.40 -25.55
CA LEU A 714 15.07 9.12 -24.91
C LEU A 714 15.52 8.12 -25.97
N THR A 715 16.80 7.76 -25.96
CA THR A 715 17.37 6.86 -26.96
C THR A 715 17.79 5.57 -26.29
N ASN A 716 17.29 4.44 -26.78
CA ASN A 716 17.84 3.14 -26.46
C ASN A 716 19.11 2.94 -27.30
N LEU A 717 20.28 3.02 -26.65
CA LEU A 717 21.59 2.89 -27.27
C LEU A 717 22.01 1.42 -27.49
N SER A 718 21.26 0.46 -26.97
CA SER A 718 21.59 -0.96 -27.19
C SER A 718 21.35 -1.37 -28.64
N THR A 719 22.06 -2.41 -29.06
CA THR A 719 21.94 -3.02 -30.39
C THR A 719 20.96 -4.19 -30.43
N ASP A 720 20.61 -4.73 -29.27
CA ASP A 720 19.90 -6.00 -29.12
C ASP A 720 18.90 -6.01 -27.95
N ILE A 721 18.96 -5.06 -27.01
CA ILE A 721 18.10 -5.05 -25.82
C ILE A 721 16.88 -4.15 -26.03
N VAL A 722 15.69 -4.68 -25.78
CA VAL A 722 14.46 -3.87 -25.76
C VAL A 722 14.28 -3.22 -24.39
N ALA A 723 14.04 -1.91 -24.36
CA ALA A 723 13.59 -1.19 -23.18
C ALA A 723 12.05 -1.18 -23.17
N GLY A 724 11.44 -2.04 -22.36
CA GLY A 724 9.99 -2.11 -22.17
C GLY A 724 9.53 -1.20 -21.04
N ASN A 725 8.21 -0.97 -20.97
CA ASN A 725 7.54 -0.26 -19.88
C ASN A 725 8.25 1.03 -19.45
N VAL A 726 8.65 1.83 -20.44
CA VAL A 726 9.40 3.07 -20.20
C VAL A 726 8.44 4.13 -19.62
N ILE A 727 8.78 4.66 -18.46
CA ILE A 727 8.01 5.68 -17.74
C ILE A 727 8.94 6.85 -17.42
N PHE A 728 8.58 8.05 -17.87
CA PHE A 728 9.26 9.29 -17.53
C PHE A 728 8.57 9.97 -16.33
N TYR A 729 9.33 10.35 -15.31
CA TYR A 729 8.84 11.04 -14.13
C TYR A 729 9.70 12.25 -13.83
N ASP A 730 9.07 13.41 -13.70
CA ASP A 730 9.75 14.69 -13.46
C ASP A 730 9.10 15.38 -12.28
N ARG A 731 9.86 15.48 -11.18
CA ARG A 731 9.43 16.28 -10.04
C ARG A 731 9.94 17.69 -10.27
N LEU A 732 9.02 18.56 -10.70
CA LEU A 732 9.32 19.97 -10.90
C LEU A 732 9.82 20.62 -9.60
N ALA A 733 10.76 21.56 -9.75
CA ALA A 733 11.18 22.42 -8.67
C ALA A 733 9.97 23.24 -8.15
N ASN A 734 9.97 23.60 -6.87
CA ASN A 734 8.83 24.29 -6.26
C ASN A 734 8.50 25.64 -6.94
N GLN A 735 9.45 26.25 -7.66
CA GLN A 735 9.25 27.47 -8.45
C GLN A 735 8.57 27.25 -9.80
N LEU A 736 8.28 26.00 -10.18
CA LEU A 736 7.72 25.65 -11.47
C LEU A 736 6.34 25.01 -11.33
N GLU A 737 5.43 25.42 -12.21
CA GLU A 737 4.11 24.80 -12.35
C GLU A 737 3.97 24.17 -13.74
N PHE A 738 3.41 22.97 -13.84
CA PHE A 738 3.17 22.31 -15.12
C PHE A 738 2.03 22.98 -15.89
N VAL A 739 2.20 23.22 -17.20
CA VAL A 739 1.13 23.76 -18.04
C VAL A 739 0.24 22.61 -18.54
N SER A 740 -0.99 22.55 -18.03
CA SER A 740 -2.00 21.56 -18.46
C SER A 740 -2.21 21.56 -19.98
N GLY A 741 -2.36 20.37 -20.57
CA GLY A 741 -2.53 20.11 -21.99
C GLY A 741 -1.28 20.31 -22.85
N SER A 742 -0.12 20.61 -22.25
CA SER A 742 1.11 20.90 -22.99
C SER A 742 1.95 19.69 -23.37
N LEU A 743 1.60 18.49 -22.87
CA LEU A 743 2.37 17.28 -23.11
C LEU A 743 2.24 16.80 -24.56
N VAL A 744 3.38 16.57 -25.19
CA VAL A 744 3.49 15.98 -26.54
C VAL A 744 4.47 14.82 -26.49
N ILE A 745 4.12 13.68 -27.09
CA ILE A 745 4.99 12.50 -27.24
C ILE A 745 5.11 12.16 -28.72
N ASP A 746 6.34 12.05 -29.23
CA ASP A 746 6.65 11.80 -30.65
C ASP A 746 5.87 12.72 -31.62
N GLY A 747 5.67 13.98 -31.22
CA GLY A 747 4.92 14.98 -31.98
C GLY A 747 3.39 14.91 -31.85
N ALA A 748 2.85 13.91 -31.13
CA ALA A 748 1.43 13.77 -30.87
C ALA A 748 1.04 14.32 -29.48
N PRO A 749 0.06 15.25 -29.38
CA PRO A 749 -0.46 15.73 -28.10
C PRO A 749 -1.01 14.58 -27.25
N GLN A 750 -0.81 14.67 -25.93
CA GLN A 750 -1.28 13.68 -24.97
C GLN A 750 -2.12 14.32 -23.88
N LEU A 751 -2.91 13.50 -23.20
CA LEU A 751 -3.59 13.91 -21.97
C LEU A 751 -2.56 14.13 -20.85
N ASP A 752 -2.93 14.98 -19.90
CA ASP A 752 -2.05 15.29 -18.77
C ASP A 752 -1.77 14.05 -17.92
N PRO A 753 -0.48 13.81 -17.59
CA PRO A 753 -0.09 12.64 -16.83
C PRO A 753 -0.59 12.75 -15.40
N GLN A 754 -1.32 11.72 -14.93
CA GLN A 754 -1.79 11.65 -13.55
C GLN A 754 -0.66 11.14 -12.62
N VAL A 755 0.18 10.22 -13.10
CA VAL A 755 1.36 9.68 -12.40
C VAL A 755 2.40 9.27 -13.44
N GLY A 756 3.41 10.12 -13.66
CA GLY A 756 4.44 9.86 -14.69
C GLY A 756 3.88 9.76 -16.12
N VAL A 757 4.77 9.73 -17.11
CA VAL A 757 4.45 9.68 -18.54
C VAL A 757 4.87 8.32 -19.09
N PHE A 758 3.90 7.50 -19.50
CA PHE A 758 4.18 6.20 -20.12
C PHE A 758 4.57 6.37 -21.58
N LEU A 759 5.75 5.87 -21.95
CA LEU A 759 6.33 5.95 -23.29
C LEU A 759 6.33 4.61 -24.04
N GLY A 760 5.81 3.56 -23.40
CA GLY A 760 5.72 2.23 -23.97
C GLY A 760 7.08 1.56 -24.12
N THR A 761 7.28 0.91 -25.26
CA THR A 761 8.52 0.18 -25.57
C THR A 761 9.40 1.00 -26.50
N ILE A 762 10.70 0.98 -26.23
CA ILE A 762 11.75 1.58 -27.07
C ILE A 762 12.67 0.46 -27.53
N GLY A 763 12.57 0.11 -28.81
CA GLY A 763 13.42 -0.92 -29.43
C GLY A 763 14.90 -0.51 -29.53
N PRO A 764 15.81 -1.44 -29.83
CA PRO A 764 17.23 -1.16 -30.03
C PRO A 764 17.47 -0.04 -31.06
N GLY A 765 18.34 0.92 -30.72
CA GLY A 765 18.64 2.09 -31.56
C GLY A 765 17.50 3.11 -31.73
N ALA A 766 16.32 2.86 -31.18
CA ALA A 766 15.16 3.75 -31.35
C ALA A 766 15.20 4.93 -30.37
N THR A 767 14.59 6.03 -30.79
CA THR A 767 14.43 7.25 -29.98
C THR A 767 12.95 7.57 -29.80
N ARG A 768 12.58 7.94 -28.57
CA ARG A 768 11.31 8.60 -28.24
C ARG A 768 11.57 10.06 -27.87
N THR A 769 10.65 10.93 -28.20
CA THR A 769 10.70 12.34 -27.77
C THR A 769 9.48 12.69 -26.95
N LEU A 770 9.66 13.51 -25.91
CA LEU A 770 8.55 14.18 -25.26
C LEU A 770 8.85 15.65 -25.03
N SER A 771 7.81 16.46 -24.93
CA SER A 771 7.93 17.85 -24.52
C SER A 771 6.73 18.29 -23.70
N PHE A 772 6.95 19.25 -22.79
CA PHE A 772 5.90 19.88 -22.01
C PHE A 772 6.33 21.28 -21.58
N ARG A 773 5.37 22.14 -21.26
CA ARG A 773 5.62 23.51 -20.78
C ARG A 773 5.46 23.63 -19.28
N VAL A 774 6.19 24.59 -18.71
CA VAL A 774 6.09 24.99 -17.31
C VAL A 774 5.97 26.51 -17.18
N TRP A 775 5.22 26.98 -16.19
CA TRP A 775 5.22 28.36 -15.72
C TRP A 775 6.28 28.55 -14.63
N VAL A 776 6.87 29.74 -14.58
CA VAL A 776 7.77 30.18 -13.51
C VAL A 776 6.99 31.03 -12.52
N ALA A 777 7.03 30.67 -11.25
CA ALA A 777 6.37 31.46 -10.20
C ALA A 777 6.95 32.88 -10.13
N THR A 778 6.09 33.86 -9.88
CA THR A 778 6.46 35.29 -9.88
C THR A 778 7.43 35.67 -8.76
N ASP A 779 7.57 34.84 -7.72
CA ASP A 779 8.43 35.06 -6.56
C ASP A 779 9.85 34.48 -6.72
N ALA A 780 10.18 33.89 -7.86
CA ALA A 780 11.48 33.25 -8.14
C ALA A 780 12.53 34.19 -8.76
N GLU A 781 12.40 35.51 -8.58
CA GLU A 781 13.30 36.50 -9.20
C GLU A 781 14.77 36.34 -8.73
N ASN A 782 15.70 36.49 -9.68
CA ASN A 782 17.14 36.24 -9.52
C ASN A 782 17.52 34.82 -9.07
N ASP A 783 16.59 33.87 -9.14
CA ASP A 783 16.83 32.49 -8.71
C ASP A 783 17.46 31.64 -9.83
N THR A 784 18.08 30.52 -9.46
CA THR A 784 18.54 29.50 -10.41
C THR A 784 17.68 28.26 -10.28
N ILE A 785 16.94 27.92 -11.34
CA ILE A 785 16.10 26.73 -11.40
C ILE A 785 16.91 25.57 -11.99
N ASN A 786 17.18 24.57 -11.15
CA ASN A 786 17.74 23.29 -11.58
C ASN A 786 16.62 22.24 -11.60
N ASN A 787 16.42 21.58 -12.73
CA ASN A 787 15.46 20.48 -12.83
C ASN A 787 16.11 19.21 -13.40
N GLN A 788 15.75 18.06 -12.82
CA GLN A 788 16.24 16.75 -13.23
C GLN A 788 15.09 15.74 -13.12
N ALA A 789 14.89 14.96 -14.17
CA ALA A 789 13.88 13.91 -14.20
C ALA A 789 14.52 12.53 -13.99
N VAL A 790 13.67 11.54 -13.74
CA VAL A 790 14.02 10.13 -13.73
C VAL A 790 13.21 9.39 -14.78
N VAL A 791 13.84 8.49 -15.51
CA VAL A 791 13.19 7.57 -16.44
C VAL A 791 13.33 6.16 -15.90
N PHE A 792 12.22 5.47 -15.70
CA PHE A 792 12.19 4.05 -15.38
C PHE A 792 11.94 3.22 -16.64
N PHE A 793 12.50 2.04 -16.69
CA PHE A 793 12.26 1.08 -17.77
C PHE A 793 12.57 -0.34 -17.31
N GLU A 794 12.06 -1.31 -18.05
CA GLU A 794 12.35 -2.72 -17.88
C GLU A 794 13.17 -3.21 -19.04
N PHE A 795 14.13 -4.10 -18.78
CA PHE A 795 14.91 -4.73 -19.83
C PHE A 795 15.28 -6.14 -19.46
N ARG A 796 15.63 -6.92 -20.48
CA ARG A 796 16.05 -8.31 -20.35
C ARG A 796 17.51 -8.46 -20.73
N PHE A 797 18.22 -9.25 -19.94
CA PHE A 797 19.61 -9.58 -20.21
C PHE A 797 19.83 -11.05 -19.86
N GLY A 798 20.00 -11.86 -20.90
CA GLY A 798 19.96 -13.32 -20.78
C GLY A 798 18.62 -13.79 -20.18
N PRO A 799 18.62 -14.70 -19.18
CA PRO A 799 17.39 -15.20 -18.56
C PRO A 799 16.78 -14.22 -17.54
N SER A 800 17.43 -13.07 -17.27
CA SER A 800 17.02 -12.14 -16.21
C SER A 800 16.18 -10.99 -16.75
N CYS A 801 15.23 -10.52 -15.94
CA CYS A 801 14.44 -9.32 -16.12
C CYS A 801 14.76 -8.30 -15.02
N PHE A 802 15.10 -7.09 -15.44
CA PHE A 802 15.49 -6.02 -14.54
C PHE A 802 14.61 -4.79 -14.72
N ARG A 803 14.31 -4.12 -13.60
CA ARG A 803 13.89 -2.72 -13.59
C ARG A 803 15.11 -1.84 -13.42
N ALA A 804 15.23 -0.87 -14.31
CA ALA A 804 16.22 0.18 -14.23
C ALA A 804 15.56 1.55 -14.14
N GLY A 805 16.34 2.50 -13.64
CA GLY A 805 16.09 3.91 -13.78
C GLY A 805 17.36 4.62 -14.23
N LEU A 806 17.17 5.77 -14.86
CA LEU A 806 18.25 6.70 -15.14
C LEU A 806 17.77 8.12 -14.86
N LEU A 807 18.66 8.92 -14.30
CA LEU A 807 18.44 10.34 -14.19
C LEU A 807 18.75 10.99 -15.54
N THR A 808 17.98 12.01 -15.91
CA THR A 808 18.39 12.90 -17.00
C THR A 808 19.59 13.74 -16.57
N ASN A 809 20.19 14.49 -17.49
CA ASN A 809 21.03 15.62 -17.09
C ASN A 809 20.21 16.62 -16.25
N ILE A 810 20.92 17.43 -15.46
CA ILE A 810 20.34 18.61 -14.83
C ILE A 810 20.17 19.68 -15.91
N SER A 811 18.95 20.17 -16.09
CA SER A 811 18.65 21.34 -16.89
C SER A 811 18.63 22.56 -15.97
N ARG A 812 19.42 23.59 -16.33
CA ARG A 812 19.55 24.82 -15.55
C ARG A 812 18.95 26.00 -16.31
N VAL A 813 18.12 26.79 -15.65
CA VAL A 813 17.54 28.04 -16.15
C VAL A 813 17.75 29.13 -15.10
N VAL A 814 18.17 30.33 -15.53
CA VAL A 814 18.33 31.51 -14.64
C VAL A 814 17.11 32.40 -14.77
N VAL A 815 16.55 32.85 -13.64
CA VAL A 815 15.42 33.78 -13.63
C VAL A 815 15.94 35.21 -13.56
N THR A 816 15.46 36.10 -14.42
CA THR A 816 15.89 37.51 -14.51
C THR A 816 14.75 38.46 -14.16
N GLU A 817 15.07 39.61 -13.55
CA GLU A 817 14.11 40.70 -13.28
C GLU A 817 13.62 41.39 -14.58
N GLU A 818 12.49 42.11 -14.49
CA GLU A 818 12.10 43.07 -15.53
C GLU A 818 13.07 44.26 -15.54
N GLU A 819 13.66 44.57 -16.70
CA GLU A 819 14.19 45.91 -16.93
C GLU A 819 12.99 46.87 -17.02
N GLU A 820 12.85 47.77 -16.04
CA GLU A 820 11.92 48.90 -16.12
C GLU A 820 12.35 49.78 -17.31
N GLU A 821 11.56 49.79 -18.40
CA GLU A 821 11.64 50.80 -19.49
C GLU A 821 10.83 52.06 -19.17
#